data_AF-A0AAV5IW87-F1
#
_entry.id   AF-A0AAV5IW87-F1
#
_cell.length_a   1.000
_cell.length_b   1.000
_cell.length_c   1.000
_cell.angle_alpha   90.00
_cell.angle_beta   90.00
_cell.angle_gamma   90.00
#
_symmetry.space_group_name_H-M   'P 1'
#
loop_
_entity.id
_entity.type
_entity.pdbx_description
1 polymer ?
#
loop_
_entity_poly.entity_id
_entity_poly.type
_entity_poly.pdbx_seq_one_letter_code
_entity_poly.pdbx_strand_id
1 'polypeptide(L)'
;MDLIPTTPLLCFSCLFIVFCMSYSVEVEVAVAPNNTAITTIPVNVGMVLDLDMWVGKLGLSCFNMALSDFYSNHSDYRTRLVLNTRDSKGDVVGAAAAALDLIKSTQVQAIIGPEDSVQANFIIDVGNKARVPIISFSATSPSLSSIRRPYFFRATHNDSSQVKAISAIIQAFGWREAVPIYIDNEFGEGVIPYLFDALEEINVRIPYRSVISPVATDQEIEEELHKLTTKQTRVFIVHMTPILGSRLFDIAKEVGLISEGYVWIMTNGMTNLWSWMGHSDMESLQGVLGVRNYVPKSKELESFKVRWKRKFLQDNPSMVNAELDIFGLWAYDAAFALAMAVEKLSNANFSFEEPKAVGSARTDLESLGISQNGPKLIQALSSTRFKGLHGKFEFVNGQLEPSVFQIVNVIGNGEKAIGFWTSKYGLVKKLNFTNLTGYSTSRANLGTIMWPGDSHSAPKCKRLKIGVPVRKEFKEFVGVPPGSSPNSRVNPTGYSIDVFEAVMNAMPYAVHYDFYAFVSTDGEDIGTYNDLIDQVFYGKYDAAAGDISIIANRSLYVDFTLPYIASDVVMVVPIKNNSNTNALVFLEPLTGDLWVMSACFFVFIGFVIWVLEHRISEDFRGPPSHQVGTSLWFSFTTLVFAHQERVVSNLSRFVVIIWCFVVLILTQSYTASLTSLLTVKQLKPTVTDVNELLKTGENVAIKKGSYFGGFVRQLNFNSANVKTFNTTDVLDELFTKGSANGGIAAAFMETPSVNSFLDKYCMKYTTAGPTIKTGGFGFVSL
;
A
#
# COMPACT_ATOMS: atom_id res chain seq x y z
N MET A 1 20.68 -89.23 30.37
CA MET A 1 20.24 -90.62 30.14
C MET A 1 20.38 -90.85 28.65
N ASP A 2 21.27 -91.77 28.32
CA ASP A 2 22.04 -91.85 27.09
C ASP A 2 21.28 -92.28 25.83
N LEU A 3 21.95 -92.00 24.70
CA LEU A 3 22.08 -92.78 23.45
C LEU A 3 21.46 -92.22 22.14
N ILE A 4 22.41 -91.75 21.31
CA ILE A 4 22.54 -91.63 19.83
C ILE A 4 22.21 -93.00 19.15
N PRO A 5 22.00 -93.18 17.81
CA PRO A 5 22.19 -92.31 16.61
C PRO A 5 20.94 -92.29 15.67
N THR A 6 20.84 -91.72 14.46
CA THR A 6 21.71 -91.15 13.40
C THR A 6 20.74 -90.53 12.37
N THR A 7 21.05 -89.38 11.77
CA THR A 7 21.00 -89.06 10.32
C THR A 7 21.18 -87.54 10.11
N PRO A 8 21.79 -87.11 9.00
CA PRO A 8 22.70 -85.97 9.07
C PRO A 8 22.21 -84.71 8.33
N LEU A 9 22.64 -83.59 8.90
CA LEU A 9 23.34 -82.46 8.26
C LEU A 9 22.56 -81.29 7.62
N LEU A 10 22.78 -80.12 8.27
CA LEU A 10 23.21 -78.81 7.72
C LEU A 10 22.23 -78.09 6.75
N CYS A 11 21.97 -76.80 6.81
CA CYS A 11 22.20 -75.71 7.76
C CYS A 11 21.62 -74.42 7.15
N PHE A 12 21.37 -73.43 8.01
CA PHE A 12 21.34 -71.98 7.74
C PHE A 12 20.30 -71.37 6.77
N SER A 13 19.26 -70.84 7.41
CA SER A 13 18.95 -69.40 7.51
C SER A 13 18.49 -68.58 6.30
N CYS A 14 17.36 -67.92 6.56
CA CYS A 14 17.01 -66.53 6.22
C CYS A 14 16.61 -66.18 4.78
N LEU A 15 15.30 -65.89 4.66
CA LEU A 15 14.69 -64.71 4.04
C LEU A 15 15.01 -64.38 2.57
N PHE A 16 13.92 -64.14 1.82
CA PHE A 16 13.80 -63.65 0.43
C PHE A 16 13.84 -64.71 -0.69
N ILE A 17 12.65 -65.25 -1.03
CA ILE A 17 12.34 -65.68 -2.41
C ILE A 17 10.93 -65.17 -2.75
N VAL A 18 10.87 -64.04 -3.46
CA VAL A 18 9.77 -63.73 -4.39
C VAL A 18 10.43 -63.52 -5.74
N PHE A 19 10.79 -64.63 -6.38
CA PHE A 19 11.13 -64.73 -7.79
C PHE A 19 11.07 -66.21 -8.19
N CYS A 20 10.71 -66.49 -9.44
CA CYS A 20 10.60 -67.80 -10.09
C CYS A 20 9.20 -68.46 -10.08
N MET A 21 8.25 -67.87 -10.80
CA MET A 21 7.52 -68.67 -11.78
C MET A 21 8.18 -68.45 -13.15
N SER A 22 9.08 -69.37 -13.49
CA SER A 22 9.71 -69.47 -14.80
C SER A 22 9.86 -70.95 -15.16
N TYR A 23 9.80 -71.22 -16.46
CA TYR A 23 9.88 -72.51 -17.17
C TYR A 23 8.54 -73.22 -17.44
N SER A 24 7.91 -72.82 -18.53
CA SER A 24 7.35 -73.77 -19.49
C SER A 24 7.80 -73.35 -20.88
N VAL A 25 8.48 -74.30 -21.54
CA VAL A 25 9.21 -74.17 -22.80
C VAL A 25 8.26 -74.00 -23.99
N GLU A 26 8.72 -73.22 -24.96
CA GLU A 26 8.10 -72.90 -26.26
C GLU A 26 7.79 -74.13 -27.11
N VAL A 27 6.62 -74.09 -27.76
CA VAL A 27 6.43 -74.65 -29.11
C VAL A 27 5.84 -73.53 -29.96
N GLU A 28 6.70 -72.87 -30.72
CA GLU A 28 6.35 -71.81 -31.65
C GLU A 28 5.76 -72.46 -32.93
N VAL A 29 4.45 -72.35 -33.11
CA VAL A 29 3.84 -72.55 -34.43
C VAL A 29 3.98 -71.24 -35.18
N ALA A 30 4.90 -71.22 -36.14
CA ALA A 30 5.08 -70.11 -37.06
C ALA A 30 3.79 -69.87 -37.87
N VAL A 31 3.02 -68.85 -37.48
CA VAL A 31 2.00 -68.25 -38.33
C VAL A 31 2.66 -67.04 -38.99
N ALA A 32 2.86 -67.13 -40.30
CA ALA A 32 3.37 -66.03 -41.11
C ALA A 32 2.47 -64.78 -40.93
N PRO A 33 3.04 -63.59 -40.65
CA PRO A 33 2.24 -62.38 -40.58
C PRO A 33 1.79 -62.00 -41.99
N ASN A 34 0.47 -61.89 -42.17
CA ASN A 34 -0.14 -61.25 -43.32
C ASN A 34 0.35 -59.80 -43.39
N ASN A 35 1.31 -59.54 -44.30
CA ASN A 35 1.71 -58.21 -44.71
C ASN A 35 0.54 -57.48 -45.39
N THR A 36 -0.28 -56.81 -44.59
CA THR A 36 -1.03 -55.65 -45.04
C THR A 36 -0.22 -54.44 -44.62
N ALA A 37 0.56 -53.88 -45.55
CA ALA A 37 1.26 -52.63 -45.32
C ALA A 37 0.22 -51.55 -44.96
N ILE A 38 0.27 -51.03 -43.74
CA ILE A 38 -0.55 -49.89 -43.33
C ILE A 38 -0.18 -48.74 -44.26
N THR A 39 -1.13 -48.32 -45.10
CA THR A 39 -0.95 -47.18 -45.99
C THR A 39 -0.86 -45.91 -45.13
N THR A 40 0.31 -45.30 -45.10
CA THR A 40 0.55 -44.08 -44.34
C THR A 40 0.06 -42.86 -45.12
N ILE A 41 -0.58 -41.92 -44.42
CA ILE A 41 -1.15 -40.69 -44.97
C ILE A 41 -0.22 -39.53 -44.59
N PRO A 42 0.57 -38.97 -45.52
CA PRO A 42 1.42 -37.82 -45.23
C PRO A 42 0.57 -36.56 -45.04
N VAL A 43 0.86 -35.78 -44.00
CA VAL A 43 0.16 -34.54 -43.67
C VAL A 43 1.16 -33.41 -43.52
N ASN A 44 1.14 -32.46 -44.46
CA ASN A 44 2.07 -31.33 -44.46
C ASN A 44 1.78 -30.39 -43.29
N VAL A 45 2.80 -30.11 -42.48
CA VAL A 45 2.77 -29.13 -41.40
C VAL A 45 3.90 -28.14 -41.61
N GLY A 46 3.61 -26.86 -41.45
CA GLY A 46 4.58 -25.79 -41.54
C GLY A 46 5.26 -25.53 -40.20
N MET A 47 6.51 -25.09 -40.23
CA MET A 47 7.18 -24.54 -39.06
C MET A 47 7.89 -23.25 -39.44
N VAL A 48 7.57 -22.16 -38.74
CA VAL A 48 8.20 -20.85 -38.94
C VAL A 48 8.92 -20.51 -37.64
N LEU A 49 10.25 -20.45 -37.68
CA LEU A 49 11.11 -20.17 -36.52
C LEU A 49 12.30 -19.34 -36.96
N ASP A 50 12.99 -18.68 -36.03
CA ASP A 50 14.31 -18.15 -36.29
C ASP A 50 15.34 -19.26 -36.08
N LEU A 51 15.92 -19.75 -37.18
CA LEU A 51 16.84 -20.90 -37.12
C LEU A 51 18.26 -20.52 -36.70
N ASP A 52 18.57 -19.23 -36.54
CA ASP A 52 19.84 -18.75 -36.01
C ASP A 52 19.78 -18.60 -34.48
N MET A 53 18.61 -18.23 -33.97
CA MET A 53 18.32 -18.08 -32.55
C MET A 53 18.10 -19.41 -31.84
N TRP A 54 18.24 -19.38 -30.51
CA TRP A 54 18.19 -20.59 -29.71
C TRP A 54 16.82 -21.22 -29.59
N VAL A 55 15.78 -20.43 -29.30
CA VAL A 55 14.45 -20.99 -29.08
C VAL A 55 13.98 -21.66 -30.38
N GLY A 56 14.33 -21.14 -31.56
CA GLY A 56 14.11 -21.80 -32.83
C GLY A 56 14.89 -23.10 -33.01
N LYS A 57 16.22 -23.12 -32.79
CA LYS A 57 17.04 -24.36 -32.85
C LYS A 57 16.55 -25.43 -31.87
N LEU A 58 16.25 -25.01 -30.64
CA LEU A 58 15.71 -25.83 -29.56
C LEU A 58 14.35 -26.41 -29.96
N GLY A 59 13.42 -25.55 -30.36
CA GLY A 59 12.07 -25.93 -30.76
C GLY A 59 12.06 -26.93 -31.90
N LEU A 60 12.86 -26.68 -32.95
CA LEU A 60 13.00 -27.60 -34.09
C LEU A 60 13.54 -28.97 -33.65
N SER A 61 14.58 -28.99 -32.80
CA SER A 61 15.16 -30.23 -32.29
C SER A 61 14.17 -31.02 -31.43
N CYS A 62 13.51 -30.35 -30.47
CA CYS A 62 12.51 -30.95 -29.60
C CYS A 62 11.31 -31.48 -30.39
N PHE A 63 10.82 -30.73 -31.37
CA PHE A 63 9.70 -31.12 -32.22
C PHE A 63 10.02 -32.38 -33.05
N ASN A 64 11.21 -32.43 -33.67
CA ASN A 64 11.64 -33.61 -34.43
C ASN A 64 11.77 -34.86 -33.56
N MET A 65 12.37 -34.71 -32.37
CA MET A 65 12.45 -35.81 -31.41
C MET A 65 11.07 -36.25 -30.93
N ALA A 66 10.15 -35.31 -30.73
CA ALA A 66 8.78 -35.60 -30.33
C ALA A 66 8.03 -36.43 -31.37
N LEU A 67 8.13 -36.08 -32.66
CA LEU A 67 7.51 -36.89 -33.72
C LEU A 67 8.11 -38.30 -33.79
N SER A 68 9.42 -38.44 -33.63
CA SER A 68 10.08 -39.75 -33.59
C SER A 68 9.58 -40.60 -32.41
N ASP A 69 9.53 -40.02 -31.21
CA ASP A 69 9.03 -40.69 -30.00
C ASP A 69 7.52 -41.02 -30.12
N PHE A 70 6.73 -40.13 -30.73
CA PHE A 70 5.29 -40.33 -30.92
C PHE A 70 4.99 -41.49 -31.86
N TYR A 71 5.59 -41.51 -33.06
CA TYR A 71 5.30 -42.54 -34.06
C TYR A 71 5.96 -43.89 -33.77
N SER A 72 7.05 -43.92 -32.99
CA SER A 72 7.60 -45.19 -32.50
C SER A 72 6.66 -45.86 -31.49
N ASN A 73 5.98 -45.07 -30.66
CA ASN A 73 5.00 -45.57 -29.68
C ASN A 73 3.61 -45.83 -30.29
N HIS A 74 3.30 -45.26 -31.47
CA HIS A 74 2.00 -45.41 -32.16
C HIS A 74 2.22 -45.86 -33.62
N SER A 75 2.87 -47.01 -33.79
CA SER A 75 3.18 -47.55 -35.12
C SER A 75 1.94 -47.87 -35.96
N ASP A 76 0.81 -48.13 -35.31
CA ASP A 76 -0.50 -48.45 -35.87
C ASP A 76 -1.25 -47.23 -36.46
N TYR A 77 -0.86 -46.01 -36.07
CA TYR A 77 -1.49 -44.78 -36.57
C TYR A 77 -1.23 -44.60 -38.07
N ARG A 78 -2.21 -44.10 -38.80
CA ARG A 78 -2.11 -43.97 -40.27
C ARG A 78 -1.45 -42.68 -40.70
N THR A 79 -1.63 -41.59 -39.96
CA THR A 79 -1.12 -40.28 -40.35
C THR A 79 0.36 -40.12 -40.03
N ARG A 80 1.09 -39.37 -40.86
CA ARG A 80 2.49 -38.98 -40.62
C ARG A 80 2.66 -37.50 -40.91
N LEU A 81 2.99 -36.72 -39.89
CA LEU A 81 3.30 -35.30 -40.06
C LEU A 81 4.60 -35.14 -40.85
N VAL A 82 4.54 -34.35 -41.92
CA VAL A 82 5.67 -33.97 -42.75
C VAL A 82 6.00 -32.51 -42.47
N LEU A 83 7.13 -32.29 -41.79
CA LEU A 83 7.55 -30.97 -41.36
C LEU A 83 8.16 -30.18 -42.53
N ASN A 84 7.64 -28.98 -42.77
CA ASN A 84 8.12 -28.04 -43.76
C ASN A 84 8.60 -26.77 -43.05
N THR A 85 9.89 -26.71 -42.75
CA THR A 85 10.49 -25.60 -42.01
C THR A 85 10.81 -24.42 -42.95
N ARG A 86 10.58 -23.22 -42.45
CA ARG A 86 11.01 -21.94 -43.04
C ARG A 86 11.64 -21.08 -41.97
N ASP A 87 12.69 -20.39 -42.36
CA ASP A 87 13.41 -19.48 -41.49
C ASP A 87 12.77 -18.08 -41.53
N SER A 88 12.44 -17.56 -40.35
CA SER A 88 11.91 -16.21 -40.17
C SER A 88 12.99 -15.13 -40.22
N LYS A 89 14.27 -15.51 -40.00
CA LYS A 89 15.42 -14.59 -39.89
C LYS A 89 15.22 -13.48 -38.84
N GLY A 90 14.41 -13.74 -37.82
CA GLY A 90 14.11 -12.76 -36.77
C GLY A 90 13.23 -11.59 -37.21
N ASP A 91 12.70 -11.60 -38.44
CA ASP A 91 11.93 -10.49 -39.01
C ASP A 91 10.44 -10.83 -39.18
N VAL A 92 9.57 -9.84 -38.92
CA VAL A 92 8.11 -10.01 -39.01
C VAL A 92 7.67 -10.23 -40.46
N VAL A 93 8.25 -9.48 -41.40
CA VAL A 93 7.91 -9.59 -42.83
C VAL A 93 8.43 -10.91 -43.39
N GLY A 94 9.65 -11.31 -43.00
CA GLY A 94 10.23 -12.62 -43.30
C GLY A 94 9.36 -13.77 -42.79
N ALA A 95 8.92 -13.72 -41.53
CA ALA A 95 8.02 -14.71 -40.94
C ALA A 95 6.67 -14.77 -41.68
N ALA A 96 6.09 -13.62 -42.01
CA ALA A 96 4.85 -13.52 -42.76
C ALA A 96 4.97 -14.14 -44.17
N ALA A 97 6.06 -13.83 -44.89
CA ALA A 97 6.34 -14.39 -46.21
C ALA A 97 6.54 -15.92 -46.15
N ALA A 98 7.23 -16.40 -45.12
CA ALA A 98 7.39 -17.83 -44.86
C ALA A 98 6.05 -18.54 -44.61
N ALA A 99 5.19 -17.97 -43.77
CA ALA A 99 3.86 -18.51 -43.50
C ALA A 99 2.99 -18.52 -44.76
N LEU A 100 3.05 -17.45 -45.57
CA LEU A 100 2.34 -17.33 -46.84
C LEU A 100 2.79 -18.40 -47.85
N ASP A 101 4.10 -18.62 -48.00
CA ASP A 101 4.65 -19.70 -48.85
C ASP A 101 4.16 -21.08 -48.38
N LEU A 102 4.18 -21.35 -47.08
CA LEU A 102 3.73 -22.62 -46.53
C LEU A 102 2.24 -22.89 -46.81
N ILE A 103 1.39 -21.88 -46.71
CA ILE A 103 -0.05 -22.01 -46.96
C ILE A 103 -0.32 -22.13 -48.46
N LYS A 104 0.30 -21.27 -49.28
CA LYS A 104 0.01 -21.17 -50.71
C LYS A 104 0.66 -22.30 -51.52
N SER A 105 1.97 -22.51 -51.32
CA SER A 105 2.77 -23.44 -52.11
C SER A 105 2.68 -24.88 -51.58
N THR A 106 2.80 -25.03 -50.26
CA THR A 106 2.91 -26.36 -49.62
C THR A 106 1.56 -26.91 -49.12
N GLN A 107 0.55 -26.03 -48.98
CA GLN A 107 -0.79 -26.38 -48.48
C GLN A 107 -0.74 -27.07 -47.11
N VAL A 108 0.01 -26.47 -46.18
CA VAL A 108 0.14 -27.01 -44.81
C VAL A 108 -1.18 -26.98 -44.06
N GLN A 109 -1.43 -28.01 -43.26
CA GLN A 109 -2.66 -28.15 -42.49
C GLN A 109 -2.63 -27.40 -41.15
N ALA A 110 -1.43 -27.12 -40.64
CA ALA A 110 -1.17 -26.30 -39.46
C ALA A 110 0.22 -25.67 -39.60
N ILE A 111 0.46 -24.58 -38.87
CA ILE A 111 1.77 -23.96 -38.73
C ILE A 111 2.15 -23.98 -37.25
N ILE A 112 3.35 -24.48 -36.95
CA ILE A 112 3.98 -24.39 -35.64
C ILE A 112 4.90 -23.16 -35.61
N GLY A 113 4.84 -22.43 -34.51
CA GLY A 113 5.42 -21.08 -34.42
C GLY A 113 4.39 -20.02 -34.85
N PRO A 114 4.83 -18.77 -35.04
CA PRO A 114 6.20 -18.28 -34.92
C PRO A 114 6.71 -18.20 -33.47
N GLU A 115 8.02 -17.95 -33.35
CA GLU A 115 8.74 -17.93 -32.08
C GLU A 115 8.36 -16.73 -31.21
N ASP A 116 8.34 -15.54 -31.81
CA ASP A 116 8.16 -14.27 -31.11
C ASP A 116 6.70 -13.77 -31.16
N SER A 117 6.28 -13.02 -30.13
CA SER A 117 4.92 -12.50 -30.04
C SER A 117 4.58 -11.48 -31.14
N VAL A 118 5.54 -10.66 -31.56
CA VAL A 118 5.40 -9.70 -32.67
C VAL A 118 5.16 -10.45 -33.99
N GLN A 119 5.94 -11.49 -34.27
CA GLN A 119 5.74 -12.33 -35.45
C GLN A 119 4.38 -13.04 -35.39
N ALA A 120 4.01 -13.57 -34.21
CA ALA A 120 2.76 -14.30 -34.01
C ALA A 120 1.55 -13.41 -34.27
N ASN A 121 1.59 -12.16 -33.79
CA ASN A 121 0.47 -11.23 -33.95
C ASN A 121 0.04 -11.09 -35.42
N PHE A 122 1.00 -11.04 -36.35
CA PHE A 122 0.71 -10.98 -37.77
C PHE A 122 0.30 -12.34 -38.37
N ILE A 123 1.07 -13.41 -38.10
CA ILE A 123 0.84 -14.73 -38.72
C ILE A 123 -0.53 -15.32 -38.32
N ILE A 124 -1.01 -15.01 -37.10
CA ILE A 124 -2.33 -15.43 -36.64
C ILE A 124 -3.44 -14.94 -37.59
N ASP A 125 -3.36 -13.70 -38.07
CA ASP A 125 -4.39 -13.16 -38.96
C ASP A 125 -4.32 -13.79 -40.37
N VAL A 126 -3.13 -14.15 -40.83
CA VAL A 126 -2.94 -14.95 -42.07
C VAL A 126 -3.55 -16.35 -41.90
N GLY A 127 -3.27 -17.02 -40.77
CA GLY A 127 -3.81 -18.34 -40.45
C GLY A 127 -5.34 -18.33 -40.34
N ASN A 128 -5.92 -17.31 -39.67
CA ASN A 128 -7.37 -17.15 -39.57
C ASN A 128 -8.02 -16.98 -40.95
N LYS A 129 -7.41 -16.21 -41.85
CA LYS A 129 -7.91 -16.01 -43.22
C LYS A 129 -7.90 -17.32 -44.02
N ALA A 130 -6.83 -18.11 -43.88
CA ALA A 130 -6.68 -19.40 -44.55
C ALA A 130 -7.37 -20.57 -43.82
N ARG A 131 -7.93 -20.34 -42.63
CA ARG A 131 -8.42 -21.39 -41.71
C ARG A 131 -7.35 -22.43 -41.35
N VAL A 132 -6.09 -22.02 -41.30
CA VAL A 132 -4.95 -22.86 -40.91
C VAL A 132 -4.63 -22.58 -39.44
N PRO A 133 -4.66 -23.58 -38.54
CA PRO A 133 -4.30 -23.38 -37.14
C PRO A 133 -2.84 -22.96 -36.99
N ILE A 134 -2.61 -21.92 -36.19
CA ILE A 134 -1.31 -21.42 -35.80
C ILE A 134 -1.07 -21.83 -34.35
N ILE A 135 -0.05 -22.65 -34.10
CA ILE A 135 0.27 -23.19 -32.77
C ILE A 135 1.64 -22.65 -32.35
N SER A 136 1.69 -21.68 -31.44
CA SER A 136 2.96 -21.18 -30.91
C SER A 136 3.26 -21.76 -29.53
N PHE A 137 4.49 -22.23 -29.35
CA PHE A 137 5.00 -22.77 -28.08
C PHE A 137 5.83 -21.74 -27.29
N SER A 138 6.01 -20.53 -27.81
CA SER A 138 6.89 -19.51 -27.23
C SER A 138 6.34 -18.09 -27.28
N ALA A 139 5.29 -17.80 -28.07
CA ALA A 139 4.63 -16.50 -28.07
C ALA A 139 3.70 -16.38 -26.84
N THR A 140 4.17 -15.68 -25.81
CA THR A 140 3.53 -15.60 -24.49
C THR A 140 2.68 -14.35 -24.26
N SER A 141 2.70 -13.38 -25.19
CA SER A 141 1.98 -12.11 -25.02
C SER A 141 0.45 -12.30 -24.87
N PRO A 142 -0.20 -11.71 -23.86
CA PRO A 142 -1.64 -11.87 -23.63
C PRO A 142 -2.53 -11.41 -24.79
N SER A 143 -2.12 -10.37 -25.52
CA SER A 143 -2.86 -9.73 -26.62
C SER A 143 -3.16 -10.67 -27.80
N LEU A 144 -2.37 -11.73 -27.97
CA LEU A 144 -2.50 -12.69 -29.07
C LEU A 144 -3.79 -13.52 -28.97
N SER A 145 -4.28 -13.77 -27.74
CA SER A 145 -5.50 -14.53 -27.52
C SER A 145 -6.73 -13.63 -27.69
N SER A 146 -7.56 -13.91 -28.70
CA SER A 146 -8.78 -13.15 -28.97
C SER A 146 -9.90 -14.05 -29.47
N ILE A 147 -11.15 -13.74 -29.09
CA ILE A 147 -12.37 -14.39 -29.63
C ILE A 147 -12.42 -14.24 -31.17
N ARG A 148 -11.81 -13.18 -31.71
CA ARG A 148 -11.73 -12.92 -33.16
C ARG A 148 -10.70 -13.80 -33.88
N ARG A 149 -9.88 -14.56 -33.14
CA ARG A 149 -8.74 -15.33 -33.67
C ARG A 149 -8.86 -16.84 -33.32
N PRO A 150 -9.91 -17.54 -33.77
CA PRO A 150 -10.22 -18.92 -33.35
C PRO A 150 -9.23 -19.98 -33.84
N TYR A 151 -8.35 -19.64 -34.80
CA TYR A 151 -7.33 -20.57 -35.30
C TYR A 151 -5.98 -20.44 -34.57
N PHE A 152 -5.87 -19.60 -33.54
CA PHE A 152 -4.65 -19.52 -32.73
C PHE A 152 -4.72 -20.45 -31.52
N PHE A 153 -3.67 -21.25 -31.34
CA PHE A 153 -3.45 -22.09 -30.18
C PHE A 153 -2.12 -21.73 -29.53
N ARG A 154 -2.16 -21.41 -28.23
CA ARG A 154 -0.99 -21.09 -27.44
C ARG A 154 -0.57 -22.32 -26.64
N ALA A 155 0.42 -23.05 -27.15
CA ALA A 155 1.02 -24.21 -26.49
C ALA A 155 2.04 -23.81 -25.41
N THR A 156 1.85 -22.64 -24.80
CA THR A 156 2.63 -22.07 -23.72
C THR A 156 1.70 -21.32 -22.77
N HIS A 157 2.22 -20.88 -21.63
CA HIS A 157 1.45 -20.07 -20.69
C HIS A 157 1.34 -18.61 -21.15
N ASN A 158 0.24 -17.99 -20.78
CA ASN A 158 0.00 -16.56 -21.00
C ASN A 158 0.71 -15.74 -19.91
N ASP A 159 1.48 -14.72 -20.29
CA ASP A 159 2.26 -13.91 -19.34
C ASP A 159 1.39 -13.18 -18.30
N SER A 160 0.12 -12.90 -18.61
CA SER A 160 -0.85 -12.37 -17.65
C SER A 160 -1.03 -13.29 -16.42
N SER A 161 -0.71 -14.57 -16.53
CA SER A 161 -0.92 -15.52 -15.45
C SER A 161 0.10 -15.39 -14.32
N GLN A 162 1.27 -14.83 -14.60
CA GLN A 162 2.32 -14.64 -13.60
C GLN A 162 2.08 -13.40 -12.72
N VAL A 163 1.26 -12.45 -13.19
CA VAL A 163 1.13 -11.13 -12.56
C VAL A 163 0.60 -11.24 -11.13
N LYS A 164 -0.26 -12.24 -10.88
CA LYS A 164 -0.78 -12.54 -9.54
C LYS A 164 0.28 -13.13 -8.61
N ALA A 165 1.27 -13.83 -9.14
CA ALA A 165 2.43 -14.28 -8.36
C ALA A 165 3.31 -13.07 -7.99
N ILE A 166 3.55 -12.16 -8.93
CA ILE A 166 4.32 -10.92 -8.69
C ILE A 166 3.59 -10.02 -7.69
N SER A 167 2.28 -9.81 -7.85
CA SER A 167 1.49 -9.00 -6.92
C SER A 167 1.45 -9.63 -5.52
N ALA A 168 1.38 -10.97 -5.42
CA ALA A 168 1.47 -11.65 -4.13
C ALA A 168 2.83 -11.44 -3.45
N ILE A 169 3.94 -11.43 -4.21
CA ILE A 169 5.27 -11.09 -3.67
C ILE A 169 5.25 -9.65 -3.15
N ILE A 170 4.78 -8.68 -3.94
CA ILE A 170 4.74 -7.26 -3.54
C ILE A 170 3.88 -7.06 -2.29
N GLN A 171 2.71 -7.69 -2.23
CA GLN A 171 1.82 -7.66 -1.08
C GLN A 171 2.46 -8.28 0.16
N ALA A 172 3.24 -9.36 0.02
CA ALA A 172 3.92 -10.02 1.13
C ALA A 172 4.93 -9.12 1.86
N PHE A 173 5.53 -8.17 1.14
CA PHE A 173 6.49 -7.21 1.68
C PHE A 173 5.89 -5.83 1.96
N GLY A 174 4.61 -5.61 1.60
CA GLY A 174 3.90 -4.37 1.89
C GLY A 174 4.39 -3.15 1.11
N TRP A 175 5.07 -3.35 -0.02
CA TRP A 175 5.51 -2.23 -0.86
C TRP A 175 4.30 -1.54 -1.51
N ARG A 176 4.35 -0.20 -1.60
CA ARG A 176 3.22 0.63 -2.08
C ARG A 176 3.43 1.23 -3.45
N GLU A 177 4.65 1.19 -3.96
CA GLU A 177 5.00 1.68 -5.28
C GLU A 177 5.89 0.66 -5.97
N ALA A 178 5.63 0.43 -7.26
CA ALA A 178 6.48 -0.39 -8.11
C ALA A 178 6.52 0.21 -9.51
N VAL A 179 7.70 0.13 -10.14
CA VAL A 179 7.91 0.63 -11.51
C VAL A 179 8.14 -0.57 -12.44
N PRO A 180 7.26 -0.80 -13.42
CA PRO A 180 7.54 -1.75 -14.48
C PRO A 180 8.56 -1.17 -15.47
N ILE A 181 9.52 -2.01 -15.85
CA ILE A 181 10.52 -1.78 -16.88
C ILE A 181 10.33 -2.87 -17.92
N TYR A 182 9.97 -2.49 -19.14
CA TYR A 182 9.64 -3.47 -20.18
C TYR A 182 10.15 -3.07 -21.56
N ILE A 183 10.30 -4.06 -22.41
CA ILE A 183 10.72 -3.88 -23.80
C ILE A 183 9.58 -3.31 -24.66
N ASP A 184 9.90 -2.38 -25.56
CA ASP A 184 8.94 -1.69 -26.43
C ASP A 184 8.54 -2.56 -27.63
N ASN A 185 7.72 -3.59 -27.39
CA ASN A 185 7.15 -4.44 -28.43
C ASN A 185 5.91 -5.22 -27.94
N GLU A 186 5.31 -6.01 -28.84
CA GLU A 186 4.10 -6.83 -28.56
C GLU A 186 4.25 -7.74 -27.33
N PHE A 187 5.46 -8.25 -27.07
CA PHE A 187 5.76 -9.08 -25.91
C PHE A 187 5.74 -8.23 -24.63
N GLY A 188 6.52 -7.14 -24.60
CA GLY A 188 6.67 -6.31 -23.42
C GLY A 188 5.40 -5.52 -23.05
N GLU A 189 4.73 -4.93 -24.04
CA GLU A 189 3.51 -4.14 -23.82
C GLU A 189 2.31 -5.00 -23.41
N GLY A 190 2.22 -6.22 -23.94
CA GLY A 190 1.04 -7.08 -23.78
C GLY A 190 0.71 -7.44 -22.34
N VAL A 191 1.71 -7.52 -21.44
CA VAL A 191 1.50 -7.85 -20.02
C VAL A 191 1.06 -6.65 -19.18
N ILE A 192 1.34 -5.43 -19.62
CA ILE A 192 1.22 -4.22 -18.80
C ILE A 192 -0.19 -3.95 -18.28
N PRO A 193 -1.28 -4.11 -19.07
CA PRO A 193 -2.64 -3.94 -18.55
C PRO A 193 -2.94 -4.89 -17.38
N TYR A 194 -2.55 -6.16 -17.51
CA TYR A 194 -2.77 -7.18 -16.48
C TYR A 194 -1.94 -6.94 -15.23
N LEU A 195 -0.71 -6.45 -15.40
CA LEU A 195 0.14 -6.05 -14.29
C LEU A 195 -0.44 -4.83 -13.57
N PHE A 196 -0.95 -3.84 -14.31
CA PHE A 196 -1.59 -2.66 -13.74
C PHE A 196 -2.80 -3.05 -12.88
N ASP A 197 -3.74 -3.82 -13.44
CA ASP A 197 -4.95 -4.27 -12.73
C ASP A 197 -4.59 -5.05 -11.45
N ALA A 198 -3.58 -5.91 -11.51
CA ALA A 198 -3.15 -6.71 -10.37
C ALA A 198 -2.44 -5.92 -9.28
N LEU A 199 -1.74 -4.83 -9.62
CA LEU A 199 -1.12 -3.92 -8.66
C LEU A 199 -2.15 -2.97 -8.06
N GLU A 200 -3.11 -2.49 -8.86
CA GLU A 200 -4.21 -1.64 -8.39
C GLU A 200 -5.09 -2.38 -7.36
N GLU A 201 -5.41 -3.66 -7.59
CA GLU A 201 -6.19 -4.49 -6.65
C GLU A 201 -5.56 -4.56 -5.24
N ILE A 202 -4.24 -4.45 -5.13
CA ILE A 202 -3.51 -4.45 -3.86
C ILE A 202 -3.11 -3.04 -3.39
N ASN A 203 -3.68 -1.99 -4.00
CA ASN A 203 -3.40 -0.57 -3.74
C ASN A 203 -1.91 -0.20 -3.89
N VAL A 204 -1.25 -0.74 -4.91
CA VAL A 204 0.12 -0.38 -5.30
C VAL A 204 0.08 0.62 -6.45
N ARG A 205 0.75 1.75 -6.27
CA ARG A 205 0.85 2.81 -7.29
C ARG A 205 1.97 2.49 -8.27
N ILE A 206 1.77 2.90 -9.52
CA ILE A 206 2.80 2.88 -10.56
C ILE A 206 3.15 4.33 -10.89
N PRO A 207 4.14 4.93 -10.20
CA PRO A 207 4.45 6.35 -10.36
C PRO A 207 5.17 6.66 -11.68
N TYR A 208 5.76 5.65 -12.30
CA TYR A 208 6.48 5.75 -13.57
C TYR A 208 6.47 4.40 -14.27
N ARG A 209 6.62 4.40 -15.60
CA ARG A 209 6.82 3.23 -16.44
C ARG A 209 8.06 3.47 -17.28
N SER A 210 9.03 2.57 -17.25
CA SER A 210 10.22 2.66 -18.09
C SER A 210 10.06 1.73 -19.28
N VAL A 211 10.31 2.25 -20.47
CA VAL A 211 10.13 1.56 -21.74
C VAL A 211 11.46 1.56 -22.46
N ILE A 212 11.95 0.39 -22.81
CA ILE A 212 13.26 0.21 -23.43
C ILE A 212 13.08 -0.31 -24.86
N SER A 213 13.63 0.41 -25.84
CA SER A 213 13.61 -0.03 -27.24
C SER A 213 14.32 -1.39 -27.40
N PRO A 214 13.80 -2.33 -28.23
CA PRO A 214 14.48 -3.58 -28.53
C PRO A 214 15.91 -3.41 -29.08
N VAL A 215 16.19 -2.26 -29.72
CA VAL A 215 17.49 -1.91 -30.31
C VAL A 215 18.21 -0.82 -29.52
N ALA A 216 17.82 -0.57 -28.28
CA ALA A 216 18.42 0.46 -27.45
C ALA A 216 19.93 0.27 -27.28
N THR A 217 20.67 1.37 -27.39
CA THR A 217 22.09 1.48 -27.06
C THR A 217 22.29 1.49 -25.54
N ASP A 218 23.50 1.19 -25.07
CA ASP A 218 23.80 1.22 -23.62
C ASP A 218 23.57 2.62 -23.03
N GLN A 219 23.87 3.68 -23.79
CA GLN A 219 23.62 5.07 -23.38
C GLN A 219 22.13 5.35 -23.17
N GLU A 220 21.26 4.92 -24.09
CA GLU A 220 19.81 5.12 -23.96
C GLU A 220 19.24 4.36 -22.76
N ILE A 221 19.76 3.16 -22.47
CA ILE A 221 19.39 2.40 -21.27
C ILE A 221 19.86 3.14 -20.01
N GLU A 222 21.08 3.64 -19.99
CA GLU A 222 21.64 4.41 -18.86
C GLU A 222 20.81 5.66 -18.57
N GLU A 223 20.43 6.42 -19.62
CA GLU A 223 19.59 7.62 -19.51
C GLU A 223 18.21 7.30 -18.90
N GLU A 224 17.59 6.18 -19.28
CA GLU A 224 16.34 5.71 -18.66
C GLU A 224 16.53 5.31 -17.19
N LEU A 225 17.62 4.62 -16.86
CA LEU A 225 17.91 4.20 -15.48
C LEU A 225 18.25 5.40 -14.57
N HIS A 226 18.92 6.44 -15.08
CA HIS A 226 19.13 7.70 -14.35
C HIS A 226 17.82 8.40 -14.00
N LYS A 227 16.78 8.29 -14.82
CA LYS A 227 15.46 8.81 -14.44
C LYS A 227 14.94 8.09 -13.19
N LEU A 228 15.20 6.79 -13.05
CA LEU A 228 14.76 5.99 -11.90
C LEU A 228 15.54 6.30 -10.62
N THR A 229 16.83 6.64 -10.70
CA THR A 229 17.64 7.01 -9.50
C THR A 229 17.08 8.26 -8.79
N THR A 230 16.51 9.20 -9.56
CA THR A 230 15.89 10.42 -9.03
C THR A 230 14.54 10.19 -8.35
N LYS A 231 13.89 9.05 -8.58
CA LYS A 231 12.59 8.72 -7.97
C LYS A 231 12.76 8.18 -6.57
N GLN A 232 11.69 8.17 -5.77
CA GLN A 232 11.69 7.55 -4.43
C GLN A 232 11.41 6.05 -4.47
N THR A 233 10.78 5.55 -5.54
CA THR A 233 10.44 4.13 -5.70
C THR A 233 11.70 3.28 -5.83
N ARG A 234 11.72 2.13 -5.16
CA ARG A 234 12.87 1.21 -5.11
C ARG A 234 12.55 -0.20 -5.58
N VAL A 235 11.31 -0.44 -6.03
CA VAL A 235 10.83 -1.75 -6.49
C VAL A 235 10.64 -1.70 -8.00
N PHE A 236 11.41 -2.52 -8.71
CA PHE A 236 11.41 -2.60 -10.17
C PHE A 236 10.94 -3.98 -10.62
N ILE A 237 10.04 -4.01 -11.60
CA ILE A 237 9.53 -5.25 -12.21
C ILE A 237 10.00 -5.28 -13.65
N VAL A 238 10.79 -6.29 -14.02
CA VAL A 238 11.49 -6.34 -15.31
C VAL A 238 10.84 -7.38 -16.23
N HIS A 239 10.36 -6.94 -17.39
CA HIS A 239 9.75 -7.76 -18.41
C HIS A 239 10.34 -7.49 -19.81
N MET A 240 11.37 -8.27 -20.15
CA MET A 240 12.10 -8.16 -21.41
C MET A 240 12.78 -9.50 -21.75
N THR A 241 13.46 -9.55 -22.89
CA THR A 241 14.25 -10.72 -23.30
C THR A 241 15.53 -10.83 -22.46
N PRO A 242 16.11 -12.03 -22.29
CA PRO A 242 17.34 -12.21 -21.51
C PRO A 242 18.52 -11.36 -22.01
N ILE A 243 18.65 -11.18 -23.32
CA ILE A 243 19.76 -10.42 -23.94
C ILE A 243 19.68 -8.93 -23.60
N LEU A 244 18.50 -8.33 -23.71
CA LEU A 244 18.32 -6.92 -23.34
C LEU A 244 18.35 -6.73 -21.83
N GLY A 245 17.80 -7.71 -21.10
CA GLY A 245 17.77 -7.73 -19.65
C GLY A 245 19.16 -7.79 -19.02
N SER A 246 20.06 -8.64 -19.52
CA SER A 246 21.44 -8.70 -18.98
C SER A 246 22.14 -7.36 -19.13
N ARG A 247 22.08 -6.74 -20.32
CA ARG A 247 22.60 -5.38 -20.55
C ARG A 247 21.99 -4.35 -19.59
N LEU A 248 20.68 -4.39 -19.39
CA LEU A 248 19.99 -3.50 -18.43
C LEU A 248 20.51 -3.69 -17.00
N PHE A 249 20.71 -4.92 -16.54
CA PHE A 249 21.19 -5.19 -15.19
C PHE A 249 22.66 -4.83 -15.00
N ASP A 250 23.50 -5.03 -16.02
CA ASP A 250 24.91 -4.59 -16.01
C ASP A 250 24.99 -3.08 -15.82
N ILE A 251 24.25 -2.31 -16.62
CA ILE A 251 24.20 -0.85 -16.50
C ILE A 251 23.56 -0.44 -15.17
N ALA A 252 22.49 -1.12 -14.72
CA ALA A 252 21.87 -0.87 -13.42
C ALA A 252 22.84 -1.06 -12.25
N LYS A 253 23.78 -2.00 -12.35
CA LYS A 253 24.85 -2.20 -11.38
C LYS A 253 25.83 -1.03 -11.41
N GLU A 254 26.24 -0.59 -12.59
CA GLU A 254 27.16 0.55 -12.78
C GLU A 254 26.60 1.86 -12.23
N VAL A 255 25.30 2.13 -12.44
CA VAL A 255 24.63 3.33 -11.90
C VAL A 255 24.21 3.19 -10.42
N GLY A 256 24.52 2.06 -9.77
CA GLY A 256 24.29 1.83 -8.34
C GLY A 256 22.84 1.47 -7.95
N LEU A 257 22.00 1.05 -8.91
CA LEU A 257 20.64 0.57 -8.64
C LEU A 257 20.58 -0.91 -8.18
N ILE A 258 21.69 -1.64 -8.29
CA ILE A 258 21.87 -3.00 -7.71
C ILE A 258 22.63 -2.87 -6.37
N SER A 259 22.07 -2.09 -5.44
CA SER A 259 22.66 -1.83 -4.12
C SER A 259 21.63 -2.01 -3.00
N GLU A 260 22.09 -1.93 -1.74
CA GLU A 260 21.19 -2.08 -0.59
C GLU A 260 20.04 -1.07 -0.63
N GLY A 261 18.82 -1.57 -0.47
CA GLY A 261 17.60 -0.76 -0.50
C GLY A 261 16.80 -0.87 -1.80
N TYR A 262 17.34 -1.51 -2.84
CA TYR A 262 16.62 -1.78 -4.09
C TYR A 262 16.04 -3.18 -4.15
N VAL A 263 14.95 -3.32 -4.90
CA VAL A 263 14.25 -4.57 -5.15
C VAL A 263 14.02 -4.70 -6.64
N TRP A 264 14.39 -5.87 -7.17
CA TRP A 264 14.22 -6.21 -8.58
C TRP A 264 13.50 -7.54 -8.68
N ILE A 265 12.46 -7.59 -9.52
CA ILE A 265 11.64 -8.78 -9.77
C ILE A 265 11.62 -9.03 -11.27
N MET A 266 12.25 -10.10 -11.72
CA MET A 266 12.19 -10.58 -13.09
C MET A 266 10.93 -11.42 -13.32
N THR A 267 10.31 -11.18 -14.45
CA THR A 267 9.24 -12.04 -14.99
C THR A 267 9.79 -13.38 -15.51
N ASN A 268 8.87 -14.28 -15.85
CA ASN A 268 9.15 -15.58 -16.46
C ASN A 268 9.90 -15.48 -17.79
N GLY A 269 9.70 -14.39 -18.56
CA GLY A 269 10.37 -14.15 -19.83
C GLY A 269 11.89 -14.17 -19.72
N MET A 270 12.43 -13.66 -18.61
CA MET A 270 13.85 -13.76 -18.29
C MET A 270 14.17 -15.00 -17.46
N THR A 271 13.38 -15.25 -16.41
CA THR A 271 13.72 -16.26 -15.40
C THR A 271 13.63 -17.70 -15.95
N ASN A 272 12.79 -17.97 -16.95
CA ASN A 272 12.72 -19.29 -17.60
C ASN A 272 13.96 -19.59 -18.45
N LEU A 273 14.61 -18.55 -18.98
CA LEU A 273 15.78 -18.63 -19.84
C LEU A 273 17.06 -18.27 -19.09
N TRP A 274 17.03 -18.37 -17.76
CA TRP A 274 18.13 -17.92 -16.91
C TRP A 274 19.48 -18.60 -17.21
N SER A 275 19.47 -19.87 -17.66
CA SER A 275 20.68 -20.61 -18.03
C SER A 275 21.46 -20.02 -19.21
N TRP A 276 20.86 -19.02 -19.90
CA TRP A 276 21.47 -18.30 -21.01
C TRP A 276 22.38 -17.16 -20.58
N MET A 277 22.18 -16.62 -19.39
CA MET A 277 22.97 -15.49 -18.92
C MET A 277 24.38 -15.97 -18.57
N GLY A 278 25.39 -15.23 -19.04
CA GLY A 278 26.78 -15.56 -18.81
C GLY A 278 27.13 -15.43 -17.32
N HIS A 279 28.23 -16.07 -16.89
CA HIS A 279 28.67 -15.98 -15.49
C HIS A 279 28.94 -14.53 -15.06
N SER A 280 29.43 -13.67 -15.98
CA SER A 280 29.60 -12.23 -15.78
C SER A 280 28.28 -11.54 -15.45
N ASP A 281 27.23 -11.88 -16.18
CA ASP A 281 25.89 -11.27 -16.10
C ASP A 281 25.18 -11.70 -14.80
N MET A 282 25.55 -12.85 -14.22
CA MET A 282 25.00 -13.28 -12.93
C MET A 282 25.43 -12.38 -11.78
N GLU A 283 26.63 -11.78 -11.87
CA GLU A 283 27.11 -10.87 -10.83
C GLU A 283 26.33 -9.55 -10.79
N SER A 284 25.69 -9.13 -11.88
CA SER A 284 24.83 -7.93 -11.91
C SER A 284 23.41 -8.20 -11.44
N LEU A 285 23.06 -9.48 -11.25
CA LEU A 285 21.76 -9.93 -10.79
C LEU A 285 21.74 -10.33 -9.31
N GLN A 286 22.79 -10.02 -8.55
CA GLN A 286 22.89 -10.37 -7.13
C GLN A 286 21.68 -9.86 -6.33
N GLY A 287 20.97 -10.78 -5.68
CA GLY A 287 19.81 -10.46 -4.84
C GLY A 287 18.50 -10.20 -5.61
N VAL A 288 18.49 -10.32 -6.94
CA VAL A 288 17.28 -10.19 -7.76
C VAL A 288 16.34 -11.38 -7.50
N LEU A 289 15.03 -11.11 -7.52
CA LEU A 289 13.99 -12.14 -7.47
C LEU A 289 13.53 -12.50 -8.88
N GLY A 290 13.19 -13.76 -9.11
CA GLY A 290 12.64 -14.23 -10.38
C GLY A 290 11.39 -15.07 -10.18
N VAL A 291 10.41 -14.90 -11.06
CA VAL A 291 9.24 -15.76 -11.16
C VAL A 291 9.38 -16.62 -12.41
N ARG A 292 9.30 -17.94 -12.28
CA ARG A 292 9.38 -18.86 -13.43
C ARG A 292 8.33 -19.95 -13.39
N ASN A 293 8.08 -20.59 -14.53
CA ASN A 293 7.13 -21.69 -14.62
C ASN A 293 7.69 -22.94 -13.94
N TYR A 294 6.87 -23.62 -13.13
CA TYR A 294 7.29 -24.86 -12.47
C TYR A 294 7.09 -26.06 -13.40
N VAL A 295 8.14 -26.86 -13.57
CA VAL A 295 8.09 -28.15 -14.27
C VAL A 295 8.26 -29.28 -13.24
N PRO A 296 7.26 -30.18 -13.08
CA PRO A 296 7.38 -31.34 -12.22
C PRO A 296 8.50 -32.28 -12.68
N LYS A 297 9.29 -32.79 -11.73
CA LYS A 297 10.33 -33.78 -12.05
C LYS A 297 9.69 -35.13 -12.40
N SER A 298 10.11 -35.73 -13.51
CA SER A 298 9.68 -37.06 -13.95
C SER A 298 10.86 -37.85 -14.53
N LYS A 299 10.78 -39.18 -14.53
CA LYS A 299 11.85 -40.04 -15.09
C LYS A 299 11.94 -39.87 -16.61
N GLU A 300 10.80 -39.66 -17.25
CA GLU A 300 10.65 -39.43 -18.68
C GLU A 300 11.35 -38.11 -19.09
N LEU A 301 11.16 -37.04 -18.32
CA LEU A 301 11.82 -35.76 -18.53
C LEU A 301 13.34 -35.86 -18.38
N GLU A 302 13.84 -36.54 -17.34
CA GLU A 302 15.29 -36.70 -17.14
C GLU A 302 15.92 -37.56 -18.24
N SER A 303 15.23 -38.63 -18.68
CA SER A 303 15.66 -39.42 -19.83
C SER A 303 15.69 -38.59 -21.12
N PHE A 304 14.64 -37.79 -21.35
CA PHE A 304 14.56 -36.91 -22.51
C PHE A 304 15.67 -35.86 -22.53
N LYS A 305 15.94 -35.17 -21.40
CA LYS A 305 17.03 -34.19 -21.29
C LYS A 305 18.38 -34.76 -21.74
N VAL A 306 18.71 -35.98 -21.32
CA VAL A 306 19.96 -36.65 -21.69
C VAL A 306 20.00 -36.98 -23.19
N ARG A 307 18.92 -37.55 -23.73
CA ARG A 307 18.83 -37.88 -25.17
C ARG A 307 18.88 -36.62 -26.02
N TRP A 308 18.11 -35.60 -25.65
CA TRP A 308 18.03 -34.33 -26.34
C TRP A 308 19.37 -33.63 -26.34
N LYS A 309 20.03 -33.48 -25.19
CA LYS A 309 21.36 -32.83 -25.12
C LYS A 309 22.36 -33.50 -26.06
N ARG A 310 22.39 -34.84 -26.09
CA ARG A 310 23.26 -35.59 -27.01
C ARG A 310 22.93 -35.29 -28.47
N LYS A 311 21.65 -35.35 -28.85
CA LYS A 311 21.20 -35.13 -30.24
C LYS A 311 21.41 -33.67 -30.67
N PHE A 312 21.08 -32.72 -29.82
CA PHE A 312 21.21 -31.30 -30.06
C PHE A 312 22.66 -30.89 -30.30
N LEU A 313 23.60 -31.38 -29.50
CA LEU A 313 25.04 -31.12 -29.68
C LEU A 313 25.61 -31.80 -30.93
N GLN A 314 25.06 -32.94 -31.35
CA GLN A 314 25.41 -33.57 -32.63
C GLN A 314 24.98 -32.72 -33.82
N ASP A 315 23.78 -32.15 -33.75
CA ASP A 315 23.21 -31.33 -34.82
C ASP A 315 23.76 -29.89 -34.81
N ASN A 316 24.24 -29.41 -33.65
CA ASN A 316 24.76 -28.05 -33.44
C ASN A 316 26.13 -28.08 -32.73
N PRO A 317 27.20 -28.52 -33.41
CA PRO A 317 28.52 -28.74 -32.80
C PRO A 317 29.22 -27.46 -32.32
N SER A 318 28.78 -26.28 -32.75
CA SER A 318 29.30 -24.99 -32.28
C SER A 318 28.82 -24.61 -30.87
N MET A 319 27.81 -25.29 -30.33
CA MET A 319 27.28 -25.02 -28.99
C MET A 319 27.93 -25.93 -27.95
N VAL A 320 28.42 -25.37 -26.85
CA VAL A 320 29.19 -26.11 -25.82
C VAL A 320 28.37 -26.39 -24.56
N ASN A 321 27.47 -25.48 -24.17
CA ASN A 321 26.70 -25.59 -22.92
C ASN A 321 25.18 -25.54 -23.14
N ALA A 322 24.66 -26.54 -23.85
CA ALA A 322 23.22 -26.65 -24.12
C ALA A 322 22.46 -27.22 -22.90
N GLU A 323 21.45 -26.48 -22.43
CA GLU A 323 20.50 -26.91 -21.40
C GLU A 323 19.06 -26.78 -21.88
N LEU A 324 18.25 -27.82 -21.66
CA LEU A 324 16.86 -27.83 -22.08
C LEU A 324 16.02 -26.87 -21.21
N ASP A 325 15.41 -25.87 -21.83
CA ASP A 325 14.47 -24.96 -21.18
C ASP A 325 13.00 -25.39 -21.39
N ILE A 326 12.08 -24.60 -20.82
CA ILE A 326 10.64 -24.90 -20.85
C ILE A 326 10.02 -24.76 -22.26
N PHE A 327 10.54 -23.89 -23.12
CA PHE A 327 10.04 -23.73 -24.48
C PHE A 327 10.29 -24.98 -25.32
N GLY A 328 11.43 -25.65 -25.11
CA GLY A 328 11.70 -26.96 -25.71
C GLY A 328 10.70 -28.04 -25.27
N LEU A 329 10.30 -28.03 -23.99
CA LEU A 329 9.28 -28.95 -23.47
C LEU A 329 7.90 -28.68 -24.08
N TRP A 330 7.53 -27.40 -24.20
CA TRP A 330 6.29 -27.01 -24.85
C TRP A 330 6.29 -27.32 -26.35
N ALA A 331 7.41 -27.17 -27.05
CA ALA A 331 7.55 -27.59 -28.45
C ALA A 331 7.34 -29.10 -28.61
N TYR A 332 7.92 -29.90 -27.69
CA TYR A 332 7.74 -31.35 -27.68
C TYR A 332 6.27 -31.75 -27.47
N ASP A 333 5.63 -31.18 -26.44
CA ASP A 333 4.25 -31.50 -26.11
C ASP A 333 3.28 -30.95 -27.20
N ALA A 334 3.57 -29.80 -27.80
CA ALA A 334 2.80 -29.26 -28.93
C ALA A 334 2.83 -30.20 -30.15
N ALA A 335 3.99 -30.81 -30.44
CA ALA A 335 4.13 -31.79 -31.51
C ALA A 335 3.25 -33.03 -31.28
N PHE A 336 3.27 -33.57 -30.05
CA PHE A 336 2.38 -34.66 -29.63
C PHE A 336 0.92 -34.28 -29.80
N ALA A 337 0.54 -33.08 -29.32
CA ALA A 337 -0.84 -32.60 -29.40
C ALA A 337 -1.34 -32.49 -30.85
N LEU A 338 -0.50 -31.97 -31.75
CA LEU A 338 -0.82 -31.85 -33.17
C LEU A 338 -0.90 -33.23 -33.84
N ALA A 339 0.04 -34.13 -33.59
CA ALA A 339 0.02 -35.47 -34.17
C ALA A 339 -1.23 -36.26 -33.72
N MET A 340 -1.60 -36.18 -32.44
CA MET A 340 -2.85 -36.75 -31.93
C MET A 340 -4.10 -36.15 -32.59
N ALA A 341 -4.11 -34.83 -32.79
CA ALA A 341 -5.24 -34.14 -33.40
C ALA A 341 -5.40 -34.50 -34.89
N VAL A 342 -4.29 -34.63 -35.61
CA VAL A 342 -4.28 -35.05 -37.02
C VAL A 342 -4.70 -36.51 -37.17
N GLU A 343 -4.27 -37.40 -36.28
CA GLU A 343 -4.69 -38.81 -36.34
C GLU A 343 -6.21 -38.98 -36.15
N LYS A 344 -6.85 -38.15 -35.31
CA LYS A 344 -8.33 -38.13 -35.19
C LYS A 344 -9.03 -37.79 -36.52
N LEU A 345 -8.30 -37.21 -37.47
CA LEU A 345 -8.76 -36.86 -38.81
C LEU A 345 -8.20 -37.79 -39.89
N SER A 346 -7.75 -39.01 -39.54
CA SER A 346 -7.16 -39.96 -40.49
C SER A 346 -8.07 -40.35 -41.67
N ASN A 347 -9.39 -40.18 -41.55
CA ASN A 347 -10.36 -40.39 -42.63
C ASN A 347 -10.72 -39.11 -43.42
N ALA A 348 -10.13 -37.96 -43.08
CA ALA A 348 -10.40 -36.68 -43.74
C ALA A 348 -9.50 -36.48 -44.96
N ASN A 349 -10.01 -35.78 -45.98
CA ASN A 349 -9.23 -35.39 -47.15
C ASN A 349 -8.58 -34.01 -46.90
N PHE A 350 -7.26 -33.98 -46.73
CA PHE A 350 -6.47 -32.76 -46.46
C PHE A 350 -6.32 -31.88 -47.71
N SER A 351 -7.39 -31.18 -48.07
CA SER A 351 -7.49 -30.33 -49.27
C SER A 351 -7.73 -28.85 -48.93
N PHE A 352 -7.32 -27.99 -49.87
CA PHE A 352 -7.58 -26.56 -49.86
C PHE A 352 -8.63 -26.20 -50.91
N GLU A 353 -9.55 -25.31 -50.58
CA GLU A 353 -10.45 -24.69 -51.55
C GLU A 353 -9.75 -23.49 -52.20
N GLU A 354 -9.72 -23.49 -53.52
CA GLU A 354 -9.15 -22.38 -54.28
C GLU A 354 -10.00 -21.11 -54.13
N PRO A 355 -9.38 -19.94 -54.01
CA PRO A 355 -10.09 -18.69 -53.80
C PRO A 355 -10.88 -18.31 -55.06
N LYS A 356 -12.23 -18.28 -54.96
CA LYS A 356 -13.16 -17.91 -56.04
C LYS A 356 -12.68 -16.66 -56.78
N ALA A 357 -12.41 -16.77 -58.09
CA ALA A 357 -11.79 -15.72 -58.89
C ALA A 357 -12.70 -14.48 -59.03
N VAL A 358 -12.21 -13.32 -58.58
CA VAL A 358 -12.79 -12.00 -58.89
C VAL A 358 -11.62 -11.03 -59.11
N GLY A 359 -11.39 -10.61 -60.37
CA GLY A 359 -10.44 -9.56 -60.75
C GLY A 359 -9.00 -10.01 -61.09
N SER A 360 -8.35 -9.29 -62.02
CA SER A 360 -7.05 -9.62 -62.63
C SER A 360 -5.81 -9.09 -61.89
N ALA A 361 -5.96 -8.46 -60.73
CA ALA A 361 -4.85 -8.01 -59.89
C ALA A 361 -5.09 -8.45 -58.43
N ARG A 362 -4.63 -9.65 -58.07
CA ARG A 362 -4.61 -10.10 -56.68
C ARG A 362 -3.22 -9.90 -56.09
N THR A 363 -3.17 -9.34 -54.89
CA THR A 363 -2.02 -9.52 -54.01
C THR A 363 -1.99 -10.96 -53.49
N ASP A 364 -0.82 -11.47 -53.13
CA ASP A 364 -0.70 -12.86 -52.66
C ASP A 364 -1.62 -13.16 -51.46
N LEU A 365 -1.83 -12.16 -50.59
CA LEU A 365 -2.73 -12.24 -49.43
C LEU A 365 -4.22 -12.39 -49.80
N GLU A 366 -4.65 -11.88 -50.95
CA GLU A 366 -6.02 -12.01 -51.45
C GLU A 366 -6.27 -13.34 -52.16
N SER A 367 -5.18 -14.00 -52.57
CA SER A 367 -5.19 -15.30 -53.28
C SER A 367 -4.99 -16.50 -52.35
N LEU A 368 -5.16 -16.35 -51.04
CA LEU A 368 -5.02 -17.44 -50.09
C LEU A 368 -6.17 -18.45 -50.23
N GLY A 369 -5.81 -19.72 -50.41
CA GLY A 369 -6.76 -20.84 -50.34
C GLY A 369 -7.27 -21.05 -48.91
N ILE A 370 -8.44 -21.66 -48.78
CA ILE A 370 -9.08 -21.94 -47.50
C ILE A 370 -8.96 -23.42 -47.17
N SER A 371 -8.33 -23.76 -46.04
CA SER A 371 -8.27 -25.13 -45.54
C SER A 371 -9.65 -25.64 -45.17
N GLN A 372 -10.05 -26.77 -45.76
CA GLN A 372 -11.34 -27.41 -45.50
C GLN A 372 -11.36 -28.16 -44.17
N ASN A 373 -10.19 -28.63 -43.71
CA ASN A 373 -10.07 -29.38 -42.46
C ASN A 373 -9.74 -28.51 -41.25
N GLY A 374 -9.38 -27.24 -41.44
CA GLY A 374 -9.13 -26.27 -40.38
C GLY A 374 -10.13 -26.33 -39.22
N PRO A 375 -11.44 -26.17 -39.45
CA PRO A 375 -12.47 -26.25 -38.40
C PRO A 375 -12.48 -27.57 -37.62
N LYS A 376 -12.26 -28.71 -38.30
CA LYS A 376 -12.20 -30.03 -37.66
C LYS A 376 -10.91 -30.21 -36.86
N LEU A 377 -9.80 -29.65 -37.36
CA LEU A 377 -8.50 -29.74 -36.71
C LEU A 377 -8.45 -28.91 -35.42
N ILE A 378 -9.03 -27.70 -35.40
CA ILE A 378 -9.14 -26.93 -34.15
C ILE A 378 -10.01 -27.66 -33.12
N GLN A 379 -11.10 -28.30 -33.55
CA GLN A 379 -11.94 -29.10 -32.65
C GLN A 379 -11.18 -30.32 -32.11
N ALA A 380 -10.39 -30.99 -32.96
CA ALA A 380 -9.54 -32.09 -32.55
C ALA A 380 -8.48 -31.65 -31.54
N LEU A 381 -7.81 -30.51 -31.78
CA LEU A 381 -6.83 -29.90 -30.86
C LEU A 381 -7.45 -29.55 -29.51
N SER A 382 -8.60 -28.87 -29.49
CA SER A 382 -9.31 -28.53 -28.23
C SER A 382 -9.76 -29.76 -27.43
N SER A 383 -9.94 -30.90 -28.08
CA SER A 383 -10.29 -32.17 -27.43
C SER A 383 -9.09 -33.02 -27.01
N THR A 384 -7.85 -32.58 -27.28
CA THR A 384 -6.64 -33.34 -26.93
C THR A 384 -6.25 -33.11 -25.48
N ARG A 385 -6.08 -34.21 -24.73
CA ARG A 385 -5.60 -34.22 -23.34
C ARG A 385 -4.62 -35.36 -23.16
N PHE A 386 -3.45 -35.08 -22.57
CA PHE A 386 -2.47 -36.10 -22.22
C PHE A 386 -1.52 -35.59 -21.13
N LYS A 387 -0.63 -36.47 -20.66
CA LYS A 387 0.47 -36.10 -19.77
C LYS A 387 1.76 -36.05 -20.59
N GLY A 388 2.21 -34.84 -20.89
CA GLY A 388 3.45 -34.57 -21.62
C GLY A 388 4.67 -34.45 -20.69
N LEU A 389 5.79 -33.98 -21.25
CA LEU A 389 7.03 -33.75 -20.52
C LEU A 389 6.93 -32.57 -19.55
N HIS A 390 6.18 -31.52 -19.92
CA HIS A 390 5.93 -30.38 -19.05
C HIS A 390 4.94 -30.72 -17.92
N GLY A 391 4.03 -31.68 -18.13
CA GLY A 391 3.01 -32.05 -17.17
C GLY A 391 1.67 -32.36 -17.83
N LYS A 392 0.56 -31.97 -17.21
CA LYS A 392 -0.77 -32.12 -17.81
C LYS A 392 -0.89 -31.14 -18.98
N PHE A 393 -1.17 -31.66 -20.18
CA PHE A 393 -1.37 -30.86 -21.38
C PHE A 393 -2.86 -30.88 -21.77
N GLU A 394 -3.47 -29.70 -21.84
CA GLU A 394 -4.85 -29.49 -22.28
C GLU A 394 -5.02 -28.03 -22.72
N PHE A 395 -5.64 -27.80 -23.87
CA PHE A 395 -6.01 -26.45 -24.30
C PHE A 395 -7.36 -26.07 -23.72
N VAL A 396 -7.40 -25.01 -22.91
CA VAL A 396 -8.63 -24.35 -22.46
C VAL A 396 -8.74 -23.04 -23.20
N ASN A 397 -9.82 -22.85 -23.95
CA ASN A 397 -10.01 -21.65 -24.80
C ASN A 397 -8.83 -21.36 -25.75
N GLY A 398 -8.19 -22.42 -26.27
CA GLY A 398 -7.04 -22.30 -27.19
C GLY A 398 -5.70 -22.02 -26.51
N GLN A 399 -5.58 -22.08 -25.19
CA GLN A 399 -4.30 -21.84 -24.49
C GLN A 399 -4.07 -22.82 -23.33
N LEU A 400 -2.81 -22.94 -22.87
CA LEU A 400 -2.49 -23.73 -21.69
C LEU A 400 -2.81 -22.96 -20.40
N GLU A 401 -3.43 -23.63 -19.43
CA GLU A 401 -3.71 -23.07 -18.10
C GLU A 401 -2.54 -23.31 -17.13
N PRO A 402 -1.89 -22.25 -16.62
CA PRO A 402 -0.81 -22.39 -15.66
C PRO A 402 -1.33 -22.79 -14.29
N SER A 403 -0.59 -23.68 -13.64
CA SER A 403 -0.97 -24.22 -12.33
C SER A 403 -0.04 -23.76 -11.20
N VAL A 404 1.26 -23.58 -11.48
CA VAL A 404 2.27 -23.30 -10.46
C VAL A 404 3.41 -22.43 -11.02
N PHE A 405 3.75 -21.37 -10.30
CA PHE A 405 4.98 -20.61 -10.51
C PHE A 405 5.97 -20.88 -9.39
N GLN A 406 7.24 -21.00 -9.72
CA GLN A 406 8.35 -21.09 -8.77
C GLN A 406 8.98 -19.71 -8.62
N ILE A 407 9.29 -19.35 -7.38
CA ILE A 407 9.95 -18.10 -7.04
C ILE A 407 11.40 -18.42 -6.67
N VAL A 408 12.33 -17.75 -7.34
CA VAL A 408 13.77 -17.93 -7.17
C VAL A 408 14.41 -16.62 -6.74
N ASN A 409 15.55 -16.73 -6.05
CA ASN A 409 16.40 -15.62 -5.68
C ASN A 409 17.82 -15.90 -6.16
N VAL A 410 18.42 -14.93 -6.84
CA VAL A 410 19.76 -15.03 -7.42
C VAL A 410 20.80 -14.76 -6.33
N ILE A 411 21.74 -15.69 -6.16
CA ILE A 411 22.79 -15.62 -5.14
C ILE A 411 24.10 -16.13 -5.74
N GLY A 412 25.07 -15.24 -5.91
CA GLY A 412 26.32 -15.51 -6.62
C GLY A 412 26.05 -16.01 -8.03
N ASN A 413 26.74 -17.07 -8.43
CA ASN A 413 26.65 -17.65 -9.78
C ASN A 413 25.49 -18.67 -9.91
N GLY A 414 24.46 -18.55 -9.06
CA GLY A 414 23.39 -19.52 -9.02
C GLY A 414 22.08 -18.94 -8.53
N GLU A 415 21.08 -19.81 -8.46
CA GLU A 415 19.75 -19.47 -8.00
C GLU A 415 19.32 -20.38 -6.85
N LYS A 416 18.51 -19.83 -5.97
CA LYS A 416 17.88 -20.56 -4.86
C LYS A 416 16.38 -20.45 -4.98
N ALA A 417 15.71 -21.59 -5.06
CA ALA A 417 14.25 -21.64 -4.95
C ALA A 417 13.82 -21.22 -3.54
N ILE A 418 13.05 -20.15 -3.44
CA ILE A 418 12.56 -19.62 -2.16
C ILE A 418 11.09 -19.98 -1.90
N GLY A 419 10.32 -20.35 -2.92
CA GLY A 419 8.95 -20.77 -2.74
C GLY A 419 8.23 -20.97 -4.06
N PHE A 420 6.91 -21.08 -3.98
CA PHE A 420 6.01 -21.25 -5.10
C PHE A 420 4.79 -20.37 -4.92
N TRP A 421 4.11 -20.09 -6.02
CA TRP A 421 2.80 -19.48 -6.04
C TRP A 421 1.83 -20.37 -6.80
N THR A 422 0.60 -20.48 -6.28
CA THR A 422 -0.51 -21.18 -6.93
C THR A 422 -1.78 -20.33 -6.86
N SER A 423 -2.65 -20.42 -7.87
CA SER A 423 -3.90 -19.66 -7.91
C SER A 423 -4.81 -19.94 -6.70
N LYS A 424 -4.80 -21.18 -6.19
CA LYS A 424 -5.65 -21.61 -5.08
C LYS A 424 -5.15 -21.20 -3.70
N TYR A 425 -3.83 -21.26 -3.46
CA TYR A 425 -3.25 -21.10 -2.11
C TYR A 425 -2.37 -19.85 -1.95
N GLY A 426 -2.10 -19.11 -3.02
CA GLY A 426 -1.16 -18.00 -3.00
C GLY A 426 0.27 -18.47 -2.82
N LEU A 427 1.04 -17.81 -1.96
CA LEU A 427 2.44 -18.11 -1.68
C LEU A 427 2.57 -19.34 -0.76
N VAL A 428 3.41 -20.30 -1.17
CA VAL A 428 3.69 -21.53 -0.42
C VAL A 428 5.18 -21.90 -0.49
N LYS A 429 5.74 -22.40 0.62
CA LYS A 429 7.17 -22.73 0.69
C LYS A 429 7.51 -24.04 -0.03
N LYS A 430 6.59 -25.00 0.00
CA LYS A 430 6.70 -26.32 -0.63
C LYS A 430 5.35 -26.71 -1.21
N LEU A 431 5.36 -27.45 -2.32
CA LEU A 431 4.16 -28.01 -2.95
C LEU A 431 3.65 -29.24 -2.18
N ASN A 432 3.22 -29.05 -0.92
CA ASN A 432 2.52 -30.05 -0.14
C ASN A 432 1.22 -29.44 0.41
N PHE A 433 0.09 -29.88 -0.13
CA PHE A 433 -1.23 -29.28 0.10
C PHE A 433 -2.00 -29.89 1.28
N THR A 434 -1.40 -30.80 2.04
CA THR A 434 -2.09 -31.57 3.08
C THR A 434 -2.61 -30.73 4.27
N ASN A 435 -1.98 -29.59 4.57
CA ASN A 435 -2.32 -28.74 5.71
C ASN A 435 -2.63 -27.27 5.33
N LEU A 436 -2.89 -26.97 4.05
CA LEU A 436 -3.11 -25.59 3.59
C LEU A 436 -4.60 -25.24 3.58
N THR A 437 -5.00 -24.28 4.42
CA THR A 437 -6.36 -23.73 4.45
C THR A 437 -6.35 -22.27 4.02
N GLY A 438 -7.04 -21.95 2.93
CA GLY A 438 -7.21 -20.58 2.44
C GLY A 438 -6.04 -20.04 1.59
N TYR A 439 -6.30 -18.90 0.96
CA TYR A 439 -5.31 -18.15 0.18
C TYR A 439 -4.45 -17.30 1.11
N SER A 440 -3.12 -17.34 0.95
CA SER A 440 -2.18 -16.57 1.78
C SER A 440 -1.09 -15.90 0.97
N THR A 441 -0.78 -14.65 1.30
CA THR A 441 0.37 -13.89 0.78
C THR A 441 1.39 -13.57 1.87
N SER A 442 1.39 -14.32 2.98
CA SER A 442 2.35 -14.10 4.06
C SER A 442 3.80 -14.35 3.63
N ARG A 443 4.69 -13.41 3.99
CA ARG A 443 6.15 -13.57 3.82
C ARG A 443 6.69 -14.85 4.47
N ALA A 444 6.06 -15.35 5.53
CA ALA A 444 6.48 -16.58 6.21
C ALA A 444 6.42 -17.83 5.28
N ASN A 445 5.64 -17.74 4.20
CA ASN A 445 5.54 -18.79 3.20
C ASN A 445 6.68 -18.77 2.17
N LEU A 446 7.62 -17.82 2.29
CA LEU A 446 8.84 -17.76 1.49
C LEU A 446 10.07 -18.20 2.30
N GLY A 447 11.08 -18.71 1.60
CA GLY A 447 12.40 -19.00 2.15
C GLY A 447 13.18 -17.71 2.42
N THR A 448 14.39 -17.86 2.98
CA THR A 448 15.30 -16.74 3.20
C THR A 448 15.68 -16.12 1.85
N ILE A 449 15.54 -14.80 1.76
CA ILE A 449 15.87 -13.98 0.59
C ILE A 449 17.12 -13.16 0.91
N MET A 450 18.03 -13.10 -0.05
CA MET A 450 19.10 -12.13 -0.11
C MET A 450 18.70 -11.04 -1.09
N TRP A 451 18.80 -9.79 -0.64
CA TRP A 451 18.47 -8.62 -1.44
C TRP A 451 19.75 -8.02 -2.04
N PRO A 452 19.63 -7.15 -3.06
CA PRO A 452 20.77 -6.42 -3.59
C PRO A 452 21.58 -5.73 -2.48
N GLY A 453 22.91 -5.66 -2.66
CA GLY A 453 23.84 -5.20 -1.62
C GLY A 453 24.07 -6.19 -0.48
N ASP A 454 23.86 -7.49 -0.72
CA ASP A 454 24.05 -8.60 0.25
C ASP A 454 23.23 -8.46 1.55
N SER A 455 22.11 -7.72 1.51
CA SER A 455 21.25 -7.51 2.68
C SER A 455 20.31 -8.70 2.89
N HIS A 456 20.19 -9.18 4.13
CA HIS A 456 19.18 -10.18 4.52
C HIS A 456 17.85 -9.56 4.97
N SER A 457 17.84 -8.24 5.17
CA SER A 457 16.64 -7.49 5.54
C SER A 457 15.92 -7.02 4.28
N ALA A 458 14.60 -7.20 4.21
CA ALA A 458 13.87 -6.69 3.05
C ALA A 458 13.96 -5.16 3.01
N PRO A 459 14.28 -4.57 1.86
CA PRO A 459 14.25 -3.13 1.68
C PRO A 459 12.91 -2.57 2.15
N LYS A 460 13.00 -1.72 3.16
CA LYS A 460 11.86 -0.97 3.67
C LYS A 460 11.79 0.33 2.87
N CYS A 461 10.58 0.86 2.68
CA CYS A 461 10.42 2.22 2.16
C CYS A 461 11.32 3.19 2.95
N LYS A 462 11.93 4.15 2.25
CA LYS A 462 12.88 5.14 2.74
C LYS A 462 12.53 5.61 4.16
N ARG A 463 13.51 5.61 5.08
CA ARG A 463 13.32 6.18 6.42
C ARG A 463 13.04 7.68 6.30
N LEU A 464 11.90 8.12 6.80
CA LEU A 464 11.49 9.53 6.72
C LEU A 464 12.29 10.39 7.70
N LYS A 465 12.78 11.53 7.23
CA LYS A 465 13.41 12.56 8.07
C LYS A 465 12.34 13.53 8.57
N ILE A 466 12.06 13.48 9.86
CA ILE A 466 11.03 14.33 10.49
C ILE A 466 11.70 15.50 11.19
N GLY A 467 11.46 16.72 10.72
CA GLY A 467 11.96 17.94 11.35
C GLY A 467 11.18 18.28 12.62
N VAL A 468 11.88 18.67 13.70
CA VAL A 468 11.25 18.96 15.00
C VAL A 468 11.70 20.31 15.58
N PRO A 469 10.73 21.09 16.10
CA PRO A 469 10.85 22.18 17.02
C PRO A 469 12.00 22.22 18.02
N VAL A 470 13.04 23.05 17.92
CA VAL A 470 13.88 23.28 19.11
C VAL A 470 13.33 24.46 19.90
N ARG A 471 12.93 24.23 21.17
CA ARG A 471 12.36 25.28 22.03
C ARG A 471 13.04 25.38 23.40
N LYS A 472 13.11 26.61 23.92
CA LYS A 472 13.53 26.91 25.31
C LYS A 472 12.39 26.73 26.32
N GLU A 473 11.14 26.97 25.90
CA GLU A 473 9.93 26.89 26.72
C GLU A 473 8.82 26.07 26.05
N PHE A 474 7.80 25.68 26.82
CA PHE A 474 6.72 24.78 26.41
C PHE A 474 7.24 23.39 26.01
N LYS A 475 8.19 22.87 26.80
CA LYS A 475 8.82 21.55 26.59
C LYS A 475 7.83 20.40 26.78
N GLU A 476 6.69 20.69 27.40
CA GLU A 476 5.53 19.79 27.54
C GLU A 476 4.95 19.42 26.17
N PHE A 477 5.03 20.30 25.18
CA PHE A 477 4.57 20.01 23.81
C PHE A 477 5.70 19.42 22.95
N VAL A 478 6.88 20.05 22.97
CA VAL A 478 8.08 19.58 22.26
C VAL A 478 9.34 19.93 23.05
N GLY A 479 10.03 18.92 23.56
CA GLY A 479 11.28 19.00 24.29
C GLY A 479 12.39 18.23 23.58
N VAL A 480 13.45 18.93 23.17
CA VAL A 480 14.64 18.33 22.56
C VAL A 480 15.77 18.26 23.61
N PRO A 481 16.49 17.12 23.74
CA PRO A 481 17.58 16.98 24.71
C PRO A 481 18.70 18.04 24.54
N PRO A 482 19.23 18.60 25.64
CA PRO A 482 20.33 19.57 25.60
C PRO A 482 21.63 18.92 25.09
N GLY A 483 22.39 19.63 24.25
CA GLY A 483 23.62 19.13 23.63
C GLY A 483 23.46 18.55 22.22
N SER A 484 22.25 18.55 21.66
CA SER A 484 21.99 18.11 20.30
C SER A 484 22.59 19.06 19.25
N SER A 485 23.48 18.56 18.39
CA SER A 485 24.04 19.33 17.27
C SER A 485 22.98 19.69 16.22
N PRO A 486 23.10 20.83 15.52
CA PRO A 486 22.19 21.17 14.42
C PRO A 486 22.11 20.06 13.37
N ASN A 487 20.91 19.67 12.96
CA ASN A 487 20.66 18.59 11.98
C ASN A 487 21.14 17.19 12.40
N SER A 488 21.38 16.92 13.68
CA SER A 488 21.61 15.55 14.17
C SER A 488 20.30 14.82 14.47
N ARG A 489 20.36 13.47 14.46
CA ARG A 489 19.25 12.65 14.93
C ARG A 489 19.04 12.89 16.42
N VAL A 490 17.80 13.13 16.81
CA VAL A 490 17.41 13.38 18.21
C VAL A 490 16.28 12.47 18.64
N ASN A 491 16.13 12.29 19.95
CA ASN A 491 14.97 11.66 20.56
C ASN A 491 14.17 12.76 21.29
N PRO A 492 13.26 13.45 20.60
CA PRO A 492 12.43 14.48 21.21
C PRO A 492 11.37 13.85 22.11
N THR A 493 10.83 14.64 23.02
CA THR A 493 9.78 14.24 23.99
C THR A 493 8.68 15.29 23.99
N GLY A 494 7.49 14.97 24.50
CA GLY A 494 6.40 15.93 24.68
C GLY A 494 5.13 15.54 23.92
N TYR A 495 4.01 16.17 24.28
CA TYR A 495 2.67 15.81 23.85
C TYR A 495 2.52 15.72 22.33
N SER A 496 3.05 16.68 21.57
CA SER A 496 2.95 16.68 20.11
C SER A 496 3.75 15.54 19.47
N ILE A 497 4.83 15.12 20.11
CA ILE A 497 5.65 13.98 19.68
C ILE A 497 4.93 12.68 20.02
N ASP A 498 4.40 12.54 21.23
CA ASP A 498 3.66 11.34 21.66
C ASP A 498 2.44 11.08 20.77
N VAL A 499 1.71 12.14 20.38
CA VAL A 499 0.60 12.04 19.41
C VAL A 499 1.09 11.58 18.04
N PHE A 500 2.22 12.13 17.56
CA PHE A 500 2.81 11.72 16.29
C PHE A 500 3.18 10.23 16.33
N GLU A 501 3.90 9.78 17.36
CA GLU A 501 4.29 8.37 17.51
C GLU A 501 3.08 7.43 17.64
N ALA A 502 2.04 7.84 18.37
CA ALA A 502 0.80 7.07 18.48
C ALA A 502 0.12 6.88 17.12
N VAL A 503 0.05 7.94 16.30
CA VAL A 503 -0.45 7.86 14.93
C VAL A 503 0.42 6.94 14.08
N MET A 504 1.74 7.06 14.19
CA MET A 504 2.67 6.22 13.42
C MET A 504 2.57 4.74 13.80
N ASN A 505 2.35 4.43 15.08
CA ASN A 505 2.17 3.07 15.58
C ASN A 505 0.79 2.46 15.24
N ALA A 506 -0.24 3.30 15.10
CA ALA A 506 -1.59 2.88 14.74
C ALA A 506 -1.75 2.61 13.22
N MET A 507 -0.78 2.99 12.40
CA MET A 507 -0.83 2.73 10.96
C MET A 507 -0.80 1.22 10.68
N PRO A 508 -1.53 0.73 9.65
CA PRO A 508 -1.58 -0.69 9.29
C PRO A 508 -0.26 -1.24 8.72
N TYR A 509 0.80 -0.43 8.70
CA TYR A 509 2.13 -0.75 8.21
C TYR A 509 3.18 0.03 9.00
N ALA A 510 4.35 -0.58 9.19
CA ALA A 510 5.45 0.05 9.91
C ALA A 510 6.12 1.11 9.03
N VAL A 511 5.95 2.39 9.37
CA VAL A 511 6.72 3.49 8.76
C VAL A 511 7.95 3.77 9.62
N HIS A 512 9.12 3.69 9.00
CA HIS A 512 10.38 4.00 9.67
C HIS A 512 10.68 5.49 9.50
N TYR A 513 10.93 6.17 10.60
CA TYR A 513 11.24 7.59 10.61
C TYR A 513 12.29 7.90 11.67
N ASP A 514 12.94 9.05 11.52
CA ASP A 514 13.91 9.59 12.45
C ASP A 514 13.66 11.08 12.67
N PHE A 515 13.72 11.51 13.93
CA PHE A 515 13.58 12.93 14.25
C PHE A 515 14.91 13.65 14.11
N TYR A 516 14.85 14.86 13.57
CA TYR A 516 15.97 15.77 13.41
C TYR A 516 15.64 17.11 14.03
N ALA A 517 16.52 17.59 14.90
CA ALA A 517 16.37 18.90 15.52
C ALA A 517 16.57 19.99 14.47
N PHE A 518 15.58 20.89 14.36
CA PHE A 518 15.67 22.06 13.50
C PHE A 518 16.26 23.25 14.25
N VAL A 519 17.34 23.80 13.69
CA VAL A 519 18.04 25.00 14.16
C VAL A 519 18.15 25.97 12.98
N SER A 520 18.17 27.29 13.22
CA SER A 520 18.25 28.30 12.16
C SER A 520 19.46 28.08 11.24
N THR A 521 19.39 28.61 10.02
CA THR A 521 20.42 28.49 8.97
C THR A 521 21.80 28.99 9.40
N ASP A 522 21.84 29.90 10.38
CA ASP A 522 23.07 30.55 10.86
C ASP A 522 23.72 29.79 12.03
N GLY A 523 23.14 28.67 12.47
CA GLY A 523 23.71 27.76 13.48
C GLY A 523 23.73 28.25 14.93
N GLU A 524 23.51 29.56 15.17
CA GLU A 524 23.59 30.16 16.52
C GLU A 524 22.23 30.37 17.21
N ASP A 525 21.11 30.39 16.47
CA ASP A 525 19.78 30.76 17.00
C ASP A 525 18.68 29.71 16.76
N ILE A 526 17.65 29.75 17.62
CA ILE A 526 16.43 28.95 17.48
C ILE A 526 15.68 29.43 16.23
N GLY A 527 15.57 28.58 15.19
CA GLY A 527 14.90 28.91 13.94
C GLY A 527 13.39 29.12 14.09
N THR A 528 12.76 29.80 13.14
CA THR A 528 11.31 30.05 13.17
C THR A 528 10.52 28.87 12.58
N TYR A 529 9.22 28.82 12.88
CA TYR A 529 8.32 27.81 12.30
C TYR A 529 8.19 27.92 10.78
N ASN A 530 8.34 29.13 10.23
CA ASN A 530 8.29 29.31 8.79
C ASN A 530 9.53 28.72 8.14
N ASP A 531 10.71 28.95 8.73
CA ASP A 531 11.97 28.37 8.23
C ASP A 531 11.93 26.84 8.25
N LEU A 532 11.35 26.22 9.29
CA LEU A 532 11.15 24.77 9.36
C LEU A 532 10.27 24.26 8.22
N ILE A 533 9.20 24.98 7.92
CA ILE A 533 8.27 24.64 6.84
C ILE A 533 8.92 24.80 5.48
N ASP A 534 9.74 25.84 5.31
CA ASP A 534 10.53 26.03 4.09
C ASP A 534 11.50 24.84 3.90
N GLN A 535 12.10 24.31 4.98
CA GLN A 535 12.93 23.10 4.88
C GLN A 535 12.14 21.85 4.47
N VAL A 536 10.86 21.75 4.84
CA VAL A 536 9.98 20.67 4.35
C VAL A 536 9.69 20.90 2.87
N PHE A 537 9.30 22.11 2.48
CA PHE A 537 9.02 22.48 1.09
C PHE A 537 10.22 22.24 0.15
N TYR A 538 11.44 22.57 0.58
CA TYR A 538 12.67 22.30 -0.15
C TYR A 538 13.12 20.82 -0.11
N GLY A 539 12.37 19.94 0.55
CA GLY A 539 12.64 18.50 0.60
C GLY A 539 13.82 18.09 1.50
N LYS A 540 14.29 18.98 2.38
CA LYS A 540 15.36 18.64 3.35
C LYS A 540 14.83 17.74 4.47
N TYR A 541 13.59 17.96 4.88
CA TYR A 541 12.81 17.06 5.73
C TYR A 541 11.63 16.51 4.93
N ASP A 542 11.29 15.23 5.13
CA ASP A 542 10.15 14.61 4.45
C ASP A 542 8.81 15.00 5.11
N ALA A 543 8.84 15.39 6.39
CA ALA A 543 7.71 15.92 7.16
C ALA A 543 8.21 16.70 8.39
N ALA A 544 7.33 17.42 9.09
CA ALA A 544 7.64 18.05 10.37
C ALA A 544 6.60 17.73 11.45
N ALA A 545 7.09 17.46 12.67
CA ALA A 545 6.28 17.13 13.83
C ALA A 545 6.54 18.10 14.99
N GLY A 546 5.46 18.59 15.59
CA GLY A 546 5.51 19.52 16.72
C GLY A 546 4.24 20.34 16.83
N ASP A 547 4.28 21.37 17.66
CA ASP A 547 3.19 22.31 17.89
C ASP A 547 3.17 23.42 16.81
N ILE A 548 2.92 22.98 15.57
CA ILE A 548 2.94 23.82 14.37
C ILE A 548 1.52 24.30 14.07
N SER A 549 1.27 25.60 14.20
CA SER A 549 -0.04 26.20 13.90
C SER A 549 -0.34 26.19 12.40
N ILE A 550 -1.55 25.73 12.04
CA ILE A 550 -2.08 25.74 10.68
C ILE A 550 -2.55 27.17 10.35
N ILE A 551 -1.87 27.83 9.42
CA ILE A 551 -2.21 29.18 8.93
C ILE A 551 -2.19 29.23 7.40
N ALA A 552 -3.03 30.07 6.81
CA ALA A 552 -3.24 30.16 5.37
C ALA A 552 -1.94 30.34 4.56
N ASN A 553 -0.99 31.15 5.05
CA ASN A 553 0.28 31.38 4.36
C ASN A 553 1.15 30.11 4.26
N ARG A 554 1.11 29.24 5.29
CA ARG A 554 1.88 27.97 5.29
C ARG A 554 1.23 26.94 4.38
N SER A 555 -0.10 26.90 4.36
CA SER A 555 -0.89 25.99 3.52
C SER A 555 -0.75 26.21 2.00
N LEU A 556 -0.06 27.28 1.58
CA LEU A 556 0.28 27.51 0.17
C LEU A 556 1.51 26.69 -0.28
N TYR A 557 2.34 26.26 0.66
CA TYR A 557 3.63 25.61 0.38
C TYR A 557 3.66 24.15 0.82
N VAL A 558 2.87 23.78 1.83
CA VAL A 558 2.87 22.44 2.42
C VAL A 558 1.45 22.01 2.79
N ASP A 559 1.24 20.70 2.81
CA ASP A 559 0.01 20.10 3.30
C ASP A 559 0.07 19.88 4.82
N PHE A 560 -1.10 20.00 5.45
CA PHE A 560 -1.27 19.77 6.88
C PHE A 560 -2.20 18.59 7.13
N THR A 561 -1.94 17.85 8.20
CA THR A 561 -2.93 16.94 8.76
C THR A 561 -4.12 17.72 9.30
N LEU A 562 -5.23 17.02 9.55
CA LEU A 562 -6.27 17.57 10.40
C LEU A 562 -5.69 17.97 11.78
N PRO A 563 -6.18 19.05 12.39
CA PRO A 563 -5.63 19.53 13.64
C PRO A 563 -5.89 18.52 14.75
N TYR A 564 -4.83 18.11 15.45
CA TYR A 564 -4.91 17.20 16.58
C TYR A 564 -5.21 17.92 17.90
N ILE A 565 -5.06 19.24 17.92
CA ILE A 565 -5.43 20.12 19.04
C ILE A 565 -5.97 21.44 18.48
N ALA A 566 -7.14 21.85 18.98
CA ALA A 566 -7.70 23.16 18.67
C ALA A 566 -6.86 24.25 19.35
N SER A 567 -6.52 25.29 18.59
CA SER A 567 -5.74 26.42 19.08
C SER A 567 -6.45 27.70 18.67
N ASP A 568 -6.89 28.47 19.65
CA ASP A 568 -7.46 29.81 19.44
C ASP A 568 -6.51 30.85 20.01
N VAL A 569 -6.48 32.04 19.39
CA VAL A 569 -5.74 33.19 19.90
C VAL A 569 -6.60 33.89 20.94
N VAL A 570 -6.03 34.08 22.12
CA VAL A 570 -6.68 34.75 23.24
C VAL A 570 -5.80 35.86 23.79
N MET A 571 -6.45 36.86 24.38
CA MET A 571 -5.78 37.97 25.06
C MET A 571 -5.69 37.65 26.54
N VAL A 572 -4.47 37.69 27.09
CA VAL A 572 -4.16 37.50 28.49
C VAL A 572 -3.97 38.87 29.14
N VAL A 573 -4.66 39.10 30.27
CA VAL A 573 -4.65 40.36 31.00
C VAL A 573 -4.54 40.14 32.52
N PRO A 574 -3.99 41.11 33.28
CA PRO A 574 -4.01 41.06 34.74
C PRO A 574 -5.44 41.12 35.31
N ILE A 575 -5.67 40.43 36.42
CA ILE A 575 -6.92 40.53 37.19
C ILE A 575 -6.95 41.85 37.96
N LYS A 576 -8.08 42.55 37.93
CA LYS A 576 -8.27 43.82 38.63
C LYS A 576 -8.32 43.58 40.14
N ASN A 577 -7.25 43.95 40.85
CA ASN A 577 -7.20 43.81 42.30
C ASN A 577 -7.96 44.98 42.96
N ASN A 578 -9.17 44.73 43.48
CA ASN A 578 -9.99 45.75 44.13
C ASN A 578 -9.77 45.67 45.65
N SER A 579 -8.67 46.25 46.14
CA SER A 579 -8.25 46.17 47.55
C SER A 579 -9.05 47.06 48.52
N ASN A 580 -10.10 47.75 48.06
CA ASN A 580 -10.96 48.56 48.95
C ASN A 580 -12.10 47.70 49.52
N THR A 581 -11.88 47.14 50.71
CA THR A 581 -12.87 46.45 51.52
C THR A 581 -13.86 47.45 52.12
N ASN A 582 -14.86 47.87 51.33
CA ASN A 582 -15.99 48.62 51.90
C ASN A 582 -16.76 47.73 52.88
N ALA A 583 -16.82 48.11 54.15
CA ALA A 583 -17.51 47.35 55.20
C ALA A 583 -19.03 47.18 54.96
N LEU A 584 -19.61 47.90 54.00
CA LEU A 584 -21.04 47.89 53.64
C LEU A 584 -21.39 46.97 52.46
N VAL A 585 -20.48 46.08 52.03
CA VAL A 585 -20.73 45.10 50.94
C VAL A 585 -21.97 44.23 51.20
N PHE A 586 -22.39 44.05 52.46
CA PHE A 586 -23.59 43.29 52.82
C PHE A 586 -24.93 43.95 52.41
N LEU A 587 -24.96 45.25 52.08
CA LEU A 587 -26.18 45.95 51.61
C LEU A 587 -26.32 45.95 50.08
N GLU A 588 -25.23 45.71 49.36
CA GLU A 588 -25.13 45.69 47.89
C GLU A 588 -26.00 44.61 47.17
N PRO A 589 -26.32 43.44 47.77
CA PRO A 589 -27.09 42.38 47.09
C PRO A 589 -28.55 42.72 46.78
N LEU A 590 -29.15 43.69 47.48
CA LEU A 590 -30.55 44.10 47.30
C LEU A 590 -30.61 45.58 46.94
N THR A 591 -31.53 45.95 46.05
CA THR A 591 -31.73 47.36 45.70
C THR A 591 -32.32 48.13 46.89
N GLY A 592 -32.06 49.44 46.95
CA GLY A 592 -32.63 50.30 47.99
C GLY A 592 -34.15 50.20 48.07
N ASP A 593 -34.82 50.14 46.91
CA ASP A 593 -36.27 49.96 46.81
C ASP A 593 -36.73 48.63 47.44
N LEU A 594 -36.01 47.53 47.20
CA LEU A 594 -36.32 46.22 47.80
C LEU A 594 -36.14 46.22 49.31
N TRP A 595 -35.12 46.89 49.83
CA TRP A 595 -34.91 47.05 51.28
C TRP A 595 -36.08 47.78 51.93
N VAL A 596 -36.50 48.90 51.34
CA VAL A 596 -37.63 49.71 51.85
C VAL A 596 -38.94 48.94 51.75
N MET A 597 -39.22 48.30 50.61
CA MET A 597 -40.43 47.49 50.43
C MET A 597 -40.50 46.34 51.44
N SER A 598 -39.38 45.64 51.67
CA SER A 598 -39.31 44.57 52.67
C SER A 598 -39.67 45.10 54.06
N ALA A 599 -39.05 46.21 54.49
CA ALA A 599 -39.35 46.84 55.77
C ALA A 599 -40.83 47.22 55.91
N CYS A 600 -41.45 47.78 54.86
CA CYS A 600 -42.88 48.09 54.83
C CYS A 600 -43.75 46.83 54.99
N PHE A 601 -43.42 45.73 54.31
CA PHE A 601 -44.16 44.47 54.43
C PHE A 601 -44.03 43.83 55.83
N PHE A 602 -42.87 43.94 56.48
CA PHE A 602 -42.69 43.48 57.87
C PHE A 602 -43.64 44.21 58.84
N VAL A 603 -43.77 45.54 58.69
CA VAL A 603 -44.70 46.34 59.48
C VAL A 603 -46.15 45.98 59.16
N PHE A 604 -46.49 45.81 57.87
CA PHE A 604 -47.83 45.45 57.43
C PHE A 604 -48.29 44.08 57.97
N ILE A 605 -47.43 43.05 57.91
CA ILE A 605 -47.77 41.73 58.45
C ILE A 605 -47.94 41.76 59.96
N GLY A 606 -47.13 42.56 60.67
CA GLY A 606 -47.28 42.75 62.10
C GLY A 606 -48.67 43.30 62.43
N PHE A 607 -49.09 44.33 61.68
CA PHE A 607 -50.41 44.92 61.81
C PHE A 607 -51.54 43.91 61.50
N VAL A 608 -51.43 43.12 60.43
CA VAL A 608 -52.42 42.09 60.08
C VAL A 608 -52.57 41.06 61.19
N ILE A 609 -51.45 40.58 61.75
CA ILE A 609 -51.48 39.60 62.84
C ILE A 609 -52.07 40.21 64.10
N TRP A 610 -51.74 41.46 64.42
CA TRP A 610 -52.36 42.19 65.53
C TRP A 610 -53.89 42.28 65.37
N VAL A 611 -54.41 42.65 64.19
CA VAL A 611 -55.87 42.71 63.94
C VAL A 611 -56.52 41.34 64.18
N LEU A 612 -55.88 40.26 63.74
CA LEU A 612 -56.45 38.91 63.86
C LEU A 612 -56.36 38.33 65.27
N GLU A 613 -55.31 38.65 66.04
CA GLU A 613 -55.07 38.06 67.37
C GLU A 613 -55.51 38.95 68.54
N HIS A 614 -55.59 40.28 68.41
CA HIS A 614 -55.84 41.20 69.55
C HIS A 614 -57.15 40.91 70.33
N ARG A 615 -58.16 40.31 69.67
CA ARG A 615 -59.42 39.95 70.33
C ARG A 615 -59.37 38.57 71.00
N ILE A 616 -58.50 37.68 70.56
CA ILE A 616 -58.56 36.24 70.87
C ILE A 616 -57.42 35.82 71.81
N SER A 617 -56.21 36.35 71.62
CA SER A 617 -55.04 36.01 72.42
C SER A 617 -54.79 37.03 73.54
N GLU A 618 -54.42 36.55 74.73
CA GLU A 618 -54.02 37.43 75.84
C GLU A 618 -52.62 38.02 75.65
N ASP A 619 -51.74 37.34 74.89
CA ASP A 619 -50.36 37.77 74.63
C ASP A 619 -50.30 39.08 73.80
N PHE A 620 -51.34 39.38 73.02
CA PHE A 620 -51.45 40.59 72.20
C PHE A 620 -52.30 41.71 72.86
N ARG A 621 -52.61 41.59 74.17
CA ARG A 621 -53.38 42.59 74.95
C ARG A 621 -52.49 43.42 75.88
N GLY A 622 -52.88 44.67 76.12
CA GLY A 622 -52.13 45.61 76.96
C GLY A 622 -52.39 47.07 76.58
N PRO A 623 -51.69 48.04 77.20
CA PRO A 623 -51.73 49.44 76.76
C PRO A 623 -51.28 49.58 75.29
N PRO A 624 -51.72 50.62 74.55
CA PRO A 624 -51.50 50.71 73.09
C PRO A 624 -50.03 50.59 72.64
N SER A 625 -49.08 51.08 73.44
CA SER A 625 -47.65 50.96 73.18
C SER A 625 -47.11 49.52 73.28
N HIS A 626 -47.68 48.71 74.18
CA HIS A 626 -47.31 47.30 74.33
C HIS A 626 -47.78 46.50 73.12
N GLN A 627 -49.01 46.71 72.65
CA GLN A 627 -49.57 45.98 71.51
C GLN A 627 -48.81 46.21 70.20
N VAL A 628 -48.42 47.46 69.93
CA VAL A 628 -47.60 47.80 68.75
C VAL A 628 -46.19 47.20 68.88
N GLY A 629 -45.62 47.23 70.08
CA GLY A 629 -44.32 46.62 70.37
C GLY A 629 -44.32 45.11 70.13
N THR A 630 -45.29 44.38 70.68
CA THR A 630 -45.44 42.93 70.53
C THR A 630 -45.68 42.54 69.06
N SER A 631 -46.50 43.30 68.34
CA SER A 631 -46.76 43.10 66.90
C SER A 631 -45.51 43.26 66.01
N LEU A 632 -44.73 44.32 66.23
CA LEU A 632 -43.49 44.55 65.48
C LEU A 632 -42.39 43.55 65.88
N TRP A 633 -42.33 43.19 67.16
CA TRP A 633 -41.42 42.16 67.67
C TRP A 633 -41.74 40.78 67.07
N PHE A 634 -43.01 40.42 66.99
CA PHE A 634 -43.47 39.20 66.32
C PHE A 634 -43.03 39.19 64.85
N SER A 635 -43.29 40.26 64.09
CA SER A 635 -42.83 40.37 62.70
C SER A 635 -41.32 40.24 62.57
N PHE A 636 -40.55 40.86 63.46
CA PHE A 636 -39.09 40.78 63.41
C PHE A 636 -38.57 39.38 63.75
N THR A 637 -39.15 38.70 64.74
CA THR A 637 -38.75 37.35 65.14
C THR A 637 -39.03 36.30 64.04
N THR A 638 -40.03 36.54 63.17
CA THR A 638 -40.25 35.68 61.98
C THR A 638 -39.10 35.75 60.96
N LEU A 639 -38.34 36.85 60.90
CA LEU A 639 -37.17 37.00 60.02
C LEU A 639 -36.04 36.04 60.41
N VAL A 640 -35.86 35.83 61.72
CA VAL A 640 -34.79 35.00 62.29
C VAL A 640 -35.28 33.57 62.63
N PHE A 641 -36.51 33.21 62.22
CA PHE A 641 -37.15 31.93 62.56
C PHE A 641 -37.25 31.65 64.08
N ALA A 642 -37.31 32.70 64.91
CA ALA A 642 -37.34 32.62 66.36
C ALA A 642 -38.78 32.74 66.89
N HIS A 643 -39.64 31.75 66.67
CA HIS A 643 -41.05 31.82 67.08
C HIS A 643 -41.23 31.71 68.60
N GLN A 644 -41.42 32.85 69.29
CA GLN A 644 -41.68 32.88 70.74
C GLN A 644 -43.17 32.93 71.11
N GLU A 645 -44.02 33.58 70.32
CA GLU A 645 -45.43 33.82 70.67
C GLU A 645 -46.39 32.82 70.01
N ARG A 646 -47.39 32.34 70.76
CA ARG A 646 -48.34 31.32 70.28
C ARG A 646 -49.52 31.98 69.58
N VAL A 647 -49.63 31.75 68.27
CA VAL A 647 -50.75 32.21 67.45
C VAL A 647 -51.96 31.26 67.63
N VAL A 648 -53.08 31.79 68.09
CA VAL A 648 -54.27 31.00 68.46
C VAL A 648 -55.24 30.84 67.28
N SER A 649 -55.44 31.88 66.46
CA SER A 649 -56.40 31.86 65.35
C SER A 649 -55.92 31.03 64.16
N ASN A 650 -56.80 30.18 63.64
CA ASN A 650 -56.53 29.39 62.42
C ASN A 650 -56.25 30.28 61.20
N LEU A 651 -56.86 31.47 61.12
CA LEU A 651 -56.63 32.42 60.02
C LEU A 651 -55.23 33.06 60.12
N SER A 652 -54.82 33.44 61.34
CA SER A 652 -53.46 33.96 61.58
C SER A 652 -52.39 32.91 61.31
N ARG A 653 -52.62 31.63 61.65
CA ARG A 653 -51.70 30.52 61.31
C ARG A 653 -51.50 30.40 59.80
N PHE A 654 -52.57 30.52 59.01
CA PHE A 654 -52.47 30.50 57.55
C PHE A 654 -51.65 31.67 57.01
N VAL A 655 -51.89 32.89 57.53
CA VAL A 655 -51.12 34.09 57.15
C VAL A 655 -49.64 33.95 57.52
N VAL A 656 -49.33 33.42 58.72
CA VAL A 656 -47.94 33.18 59.16
C VAL A 656 -47.25 32.13 58.29
N ILE A 657 -47.93 31.04 57.89
CA ILE A 657 -47.36 30.05 56.97
C ILE A 657 -46.96 30.69 55.64
N ILE A 658 -47.86 31.47 55.02
CA ILE A 658 -47.55 32.19 53.78
C ILE A 658 -46.38 33.15 53.98
N TRP A 659 -46.37 33.89 55.10
CA TRP A 659 -45.30 34.83 55.42
C TRP A 659 -43.94 34.15 55.61
N CYS A 660 -43.89 32.99 56.28
CA CYS A 660 -42.68 32.19 56.41
C CYS A 660 -42.13 31.78 55.04
N PHE A 661 -42.97 31.43 54.07
CA PHE A 661 -42.51 31.16 52.70
C PHE A 661 -41.91 32.41 52.03
N VAL A 662 -42.51 33.59 52.21
CA VAL A 662 -41.96 34.85 51.67
C VAL A 662 -40.60 35.18 52.29
N VAL A 663 -40.46 35.07 53.61
CA VAL A 663 -39.19 35.29 54.32
C VAL A 663 -38.13 34.28 53.90
N LEU A 664 -38.49 33.01 53.73
CA LEU A 664 -37.59 31.97 53.22
C LEU A 664 -37.06 32.29 51.83
N ILE A 665 -37.94 32.71 50.90
CA ILE A 665 -37.53 33.10 49.55
C ILE A 665 -36.59 34.31 49.61
N LEU A 666 -36.94 35.34 50.39
CA LEU A 666 -36.15 36.55 50.51
C LEU A 666 -34.75 36.31 51.08
N THR A 667 -34.65 35.50 52.15
CA THR A 667 -33.37 35.13 52.77
C THR A 667 -32.50 34.29 51.83
N GLN A 668 -33.08 33.31 51.14
CA GLN A 668 -32.33 32.51 50.15
C GLN A 668 -31.86 33.33 48.96
N SER A 669 -32.71 34.22 48.41
CA SER A 669 -32.33 35.12 47.32
C SER A 669 -31.21 36.08 47.72
N TYR A 670 -31.25 36.62 48.94
CA TYR A 670 -30.18 37.46 49.48
C TYR A 670 -28.85 36.71 49.53
N THR A 671 -28.84 35.50 50.10
CA THR A 671 -27.62 34.69 50.20
C THR A 671 -27.06 34.35 48.81
N ALA A 672 -27.91 33.93 47.87
CA ALA A 672 -27.48 33.62 46.50
C ALA A 672 -26.86 34.83 45.78
N SER A 673 -27.48 36.00 45.88
CA SER A 673 -26.97 37.23 45.27
C SER A 673 -25.66 37.70 45.91
N LEU A 674 -25.53 37.60 47.24
CA LEU A 674 -24.28 37.95 47.93
C LEU A 674 -23.13 37.02 47.52
N THR A 675 -23.37 35.71 47.48
CA THR A 675 -22.37 34.73 47.03
C THR A 675 -21.97 35.02 45.58
N SER A 676 -22.92 35.23 44.67
CA SER A 676 -22.63 35.57 43.27
C SER A 676 -21.78 36.84 43.15
N LEU A 677 -22.08 37.87 43.95
CA LEU A 677 -21.33 39.13 43.92
C LEU A 677 -19.88 38.95 44.40
N LEU A 678 -19.67 38.16 45.45
CA LEU A 678 -18.34 37.87 45.98
C LEU A 678 -17.49 37.04 45.01
N THR A 679 -18.10 36.10 44.28
CA THR A 679 -17.40 35.31 43.26
C THR A 679 -17.02 36.15 42.02
N VAL A 680 -17.92 37.02 41.53
CA VAL A 680 -17.67 37.85 40.33
C VAL A 680 -16.59 38.91 40.57
N LYS A 681 -16.51 39.49 41.78
CA LYS A 681 -15.48 40.49 42.10
C LYS A 681 -14.04 39.93 42.07
N GLN A 682 -13.84 38.62 42.19
CA GLN A 682 -12.51 38.00 42.17
C GLN A 682 -11.94 37.72 40.77
N LEU A 683 -12.76 37.74 39.71
CA LEU A 683 -12.36 37.30 38.36
C LEU A 683 -12.41 38.42 37.31
N LYS A 684 -12.53 39.69 37.72
CA LYS A 684 -12.73 40.79 36.78
C LYS A 684 -11.42 41.14 36.05
N PRO A 685 -11.33 41.00 34.71
CA PRO A 685 -10.16 41.41 33.95
C PRO A 685 -9.96 42.93 34.00
N THR A 686 -8.71 43.38 33.89
CA THR A 686 -8.38 44.82 33.83
C THR A 686 -8.86 45.46 32.52
N VAL A 687 -8.77 44.72 31.41
CA VAL A 687 -9.22 45.14 30.08
C VAL A 687 -10.09 44.05 29.49
N THR A 688 -11.22 44.43 28.88
CA THR A 688 -12.21 43.46 28.36
C THR A 688 -12.23 43.36 26.85
N ASP A 689 -11.84 44.41 26.13
CA ASP A 689 -11.90 44.48 24.68
C ASP A 689 -10.59 45.02 24.08
N VAL A 690 -10.21 44.48 22.93
CA VAL A 690 -9.03 44.91 22.16
C VAL A 690 -9.18 46.36 21.69
N ASN A 691 -10.41 46.80 21.39
CA ASN A 691 -10.68 48.18 20.99
C ASN A 691 -10.35 49.19 22.11
N GLU A 692 -10.44 48.76 23.37
CA GLU A 692 -10.07 49.58 24.52
C GLU A 692 -8.56 49.86 24.48
N LEU A 693 -7.73 48.83 24.25
CA LEU A 693 -6.27 48.93 24.12
C LEU A 693 -5.84 49.85 22.98
N LEU A 694 -6.56 49.79 21.84
CA LEU A 694 -6.29 50.64 20.69
C LEU A 694 -6.60 52.12 20.97
N LYS A 695 -7.70 52.39 21.68
CA LYS A 695 -8.10 53.76 22.05
C LYS A 695 -7.17 54.39 23.09
N THR A 696 -6.72 53.61 24.07
CA THR A 696 -5.85 54.07 25.14
C THR A 696 -4.37 54.09 24.76
N GLY A 697 -3.99 53.45 23.65
CA GLY A 697 -2.62 53.41 23.16
C GLY A 697 -1.69 52.55 24.01
N GLU A 698 -2.24 51.51 24.63
CA GLU A 698 -1.51 50.65 25.57
C GLU A 698 -0.52 49.71 24.88
N ASN A 699 0.54 49.33 25.60
CA ASN A 699 1.54 48.39 25.13
C ASN A 699 1.03 46.94 25.20
N VAL A 700 1.24 46.17 24.13
CA VAL A 700 0.86 44.75 24.03
C VAL A 700 2.07 43.86 23.78
N ALA A 701 2.05 42.62 24.28
CA ALA A 701 3.11 41.65 24.05
C ALA A 701 2.72 40.55 23.06
N ILE A 702 3.69 40.16 22.23
CA ILE A 702 3.63 38.96 21.38
C ILE A 702 4.89 38.11 21.54
N LYS A 703 4.78 36.80 21.29
CA LYS A 703 5.95 35.91 21.35
C LYS A 703 6.91 36.20 20.19
N LYS A 704 8.22 36.32 20.47
CA LYS A 704 9.26 36.52 19.44
C LYS A 704 9.27 35.33 18.47
N GLY A 705 9.35 35.60 17.16
CA GLY A 705 9.36 34.55 16.11
C GLY A 705 8.01 33.86 15.87
N SER A 706 6.93 34.36 16.48
CA SER A 706 5.58 33.87 16.21
C SER A 706 4.94 34.56 15.00
N TYR A 707 3.89 33.95 14.45
CA TYR A 707 3.08 34.55 13.39
C TYR A 707 2.26 35.77 13.89
N PHE A 708 2.25 36.04 15.19
CA PHE A 708 1.49 37.14 15.79
C PHE A 708 1.92 38.53 15.32
N GLY A 709 3.13 38.68 14.76
CA GLY A 709 3.58 39.95 14.20
C GLY A 709 2.72 40.44 13.03
N GLY A 710 2.27 39.52 12.15
CA GLY A 710 1.33 39.86 11.09
C GLY A 710 -0.09 40.10 11.62
N PHE A 711 -0.50 39.33 12.62
CA PHE A 711 -1.80 39.45 13.27
C PHE A 711 -2.00 40.80 13.98
N VAL A 712 -1.03 41.25 14.79
CA VAL A 712 -1.12 42.53 15.49
C VAL A 712 -1.10 43.72 14.53
N ARG A 713 -0.45 43.59 13.36
CA ARG A 713 -0.54 44.57 12.27
C ARG A 713 -1.93 44.63 11.65
N GLN A 714 -2.61 43.50 11.44
CA GLN A 714 -3.99 43.47 10.95
C GLN A 714 -4.97 44.14 11.92
N LEU A 715 -4.69 44.08 13.23
CA LEU A 715 -5.44 44.77 14.27
C LEU A 715 -5.13 46.28 14.40
N ASN A 716 -4.28 46.84 13.52
CA ASN A 716 -3.89 48.26 13.51
C ASN A 716 -3.17 48.76 14.77
N PHE A 717 -2.46 47.90 15.50
CA PHE A 717 -1.58 48.37 16.58
C PHE A 717 -0.34 49.06 15.99
N ASN A 718 0.06 50.18 16.61
CA ASN A 718 1.32 50.85 16.28
C ASN A 718 2.51 49.96 16.67
N SER A 719 3.48 49.78 15.78
CA SER A 719 4.66 48.93 16.01
C SER A 719 5.46 49.34 17.25
N ALA A 720 5.45 50.62 17.62
CA ALA A 720 6.10 51.12 18.84
C ALA A 720 5.48 50.57 20.14
N ASN A 721 4.21 50.19 20.10
CA ASN A 721 3.46 49.69 21.26
C ASN A 721 3.46 48.15 21.35
N VAL A 722 4.13 47.47 20.42
CA VAL A 722 4.21 46.01 20.38
C VAL A 722 5.56 45.55 20.94
N LYS A 723 5.52 44.91 22.10
CA LYS A 723 6.69 44.31 22.75
C LYS A 723 6.78 42.84 22.40
N THR A 724 8.00 42.31 22.38
CA THR A 724 8.23 40.88 22.17
C THR A 724 8.74 40.22 23.44
N PHE A 725 8.31 39.00 23.70
CA PHE A 725 8.83 38.18 24.79
C PHE A 725 9.32 36.83 24.27
N ASN A 726 10.31 36.28 24.94
CA ASN A 726 10.89 34.97 24.65
C ASN A 726 10.59 33.96 25.77
N THR A 727 10.41 34.43 27.02
CA THR A 727 10.10 33.59 28.17
C THR A 727 8.85 34.04 28.93
N THR A 728 8.19 33.08 29.57
CA THR A 728 7.06 33.31 30.50
C THR A 728 7.43 34.20 31.68
N ASP A 729 8.67 34.12 32.17
CA ASP A 729 9.16 34.99 33.26
C ASP A 729 9.32 36.44 32.81
N VAL A 730 9.84 36.66 31.59
CA VAL A 730 9.89 38.01 30.99
C VAL A 730 8.48 38.56 30.76
N LEU A 731 7.52 37.69 30.41
CA LEU A 731 6.14 38.09 30.26
C LEU A 731 5.51 38.56 31.59
N ASP A 732 5.72 37.83 32.69
CA ASP A 732 5.28 38.24 34.04
C ASP A 732 5.93 39.57 34.48
N GLU A 733 7.22 39.76 34.17
CA GLU A 733 7.93 41.01 34.44
C GLU A 733 7.33 42.19 33.65
N LEU A 734 7.02 41.98 32.37
CA LEU A 734 6.40 42.99 31.51
C LEU A 734 5.00 43.38 32.01
N PHE A 735 4.21 42.41 32.46
CA PHE A 735 2.90 42.69 33.08
C PHE A 735 3.05 43.47 34.38
N THR A 736 4.01 43.10 35.23
CA THR A 736 4.26 43.76 36.53
C THR A 736 4.68 45.22 36.37
N LYS A 737 5.45 45.56 35.34
CA LYS A 737 5.85 46.95 35.06
C LYS A 737 4.66 47.84 34.68
N GLY A 738 3.66 47.26 34.01
CA GLY A 738 2.53 48.00 33.44
C GLY A 738 2.95 48.91 32.28
N SER A 739 2.02 49.18 31.38
CA SER A 739 2.30 49.90 30.13
C SER A 739 2.91 51.30 30.32
N ALA A 740 2.49 52.04 31.36
CA ALA A 740 3.02 53.36 31.69
C ALA A 740 4.52 53.39 32.05
N ASN A 741 5.07 52.30 32.61
CA ASN A 741 6.50 52.19 32.93
C ASN A 741 7.28 51.38 31.89
N GLY A 742 6.77 51.33 30.65
CA GLY A 742 7.37 50.53 29.59
C GLY A 742 7.19 49.02 29.77
N GLY A 743 6.18 48.58 30.52
CA GLY A 743 5.66 47.21 30.52
C GLY A 743 4.56 46.99 29.47
N ILE A 744 3.58 46.14 29.78
CA ILE A 744 2.43 45.85 28.91
C ILE A 744 1.10 45.86 29.69
N ALA A 745 0.00 46.04 28.99
CA ALA A 745 -1.36 45.89 29.51
C ALA A 745 -1.99 44.53 29.13
N ALA A 746 -1.60 43.96 27.99
CA ALA A 746 -2.15 42.71 27.48
C ALA A 746 -1.10 41.91 26.68
N ALA A 747 -1.30 40.60 26.55
CA ALA A 747 -0.51 39.74 25.69
C ALA A 747 -1.40 38.85 24.82
N PHE A 748 -1.00 38.62 23.56
CA PHE A 748 -1.68 37.70 22.66
C PHE A 748 -0.93 36.37 22.60
N MET A 749 -1.65 35.28 22.87
CA MET A 749 -1.09 33.94 22.96
C MET A 749 -2.08 32.89 22.46
N GLU A 750 -1.57 31.72 22.09
CA GLU A 750 -2.40 30.57 21.73
C GLU A 750 -2.91 29.86 22.99
N THR A 751 -4.17 29.40 22.95
CA THR A 751 -4.86 28.78 24.10
C THR A 751 -4.05 27.67 24.79
N PRO A 752 -3.39 26.72 24.08
CA PRO A 752 -2.57 25.70 24.75
C PRO A 752 -1.39 26.28 25.55
N SER A 753 -0.77 27.36 25.06
CA SER A 753 0.30 28.07 25.77
C SER A 753 -0.23 28.90 26.95
N VAL A 754 -1.45 29.43 26.83
CA VAL A 754 -2.10 30.21 27.89
C VAL A 754 -2.44 29.35 29.09
N ASN A 755 -2.98 28.16 28.89
CA ASN A 755 -3.30 27.26 30.00
C ASN A 755 -2.04 26.96 30.83
N SER A 756 -0.92 26.64 30.17
CA SER A 756 0.37 26.43 30.83
C SER A 756 0.86 27.69 31.58
N PHE A 757 0.68 28.89 31.01
CA PHE A 757 1.04 30.15 31.66
C PHE A 757 0.16 30.47 32.88
N LEU A 758 -1.15 30.29 32.78
CA LEU A 758 -2.10 30.54 33.86
C LEU A 758 -1.89 29.57 35.03
N ASP A 759 -1.57 28.31 34.74
CA ASP A 759 -1.23 27.31 35.75
C ASP A 759 0.04 27.73 36.53
N LYS A 760 1.04 28.31 35.84
CA LYS A 760 2.29 28.77 36.47
C LYS A 760 2.09 30.00 37.39
N TYR A 761 1.23 30.95 37.00
CA TYR A 761 1.04 32.23 37.72
C TYR A 761 -0.36 32.41 38.32
N CYS A 762 -1.00 31.30 38.71
CA CYS A 762 -2.35 31.20 39.30
C CYS A 762 -2.84 32.49 40.00
N MET A 763 -4.05 32.95 39.65
CA MET A 763 -4.75 34.11 40.23
C MET A 763 -4.17 35.51 39.94
N LYS A 764 -3.07 35.64 39.16
CA LYS A 764 -2.58 36.96 38.71
C LYS A 764 -3.21 37.43 37.40
N TYR A 765 -3.48 36.48 36.50
CA TYR A 765 -3.89 36.74 35.13
C TYR A 765 -5.16 35.98 34.77
N THR A 766 -5.90 36.49 33.79
CA THR A 766 -7.07 35.86 33.20
C THR A 766 -7.10 36.11 31.70
N THR A 767 -7.88 35.32 30.97
CA THR A 767 -8.21 35.60 29.58
C THR A 767 -9.34 36.64 29.48
N ALA A 768 -9.32 37.45 28.42
CA ALA A 768 -10.34 38.46 28.14
C ALA A 768 -10.52 38.65 26.62
N GLY A 769 -11.65 39.24 26.22
CA GLY A 769 -11.95 39.56 24.82
C GLY A 769 -12.40 38.37 23.96
N PRO A 770 -12.71 38.63 22.67
CA PRO A 770 -13.13 37.59 21.75
C PRO A 770 -11.98 36.63 21.41
N THR A 771 -12.26 35.33 21.43
CA THR A 771 -11.36 34.27 20.95
C THR A 771 -11.32 34.29 19.43
N ILE A 772 -10.13 34.37 18.84
CA ILE A 772 -9.98 34.31 17.39
C ILE A 772 -9.58 32.90 17.00
N LYS A 773 -10.45 32.27 16.21
CA LYS A 773 -10.26 30.89 15.78
C LYS A 773 -9.06 30.77 14.84
N THR A 774 -8.18 29.81 15.11
CA THR A 774 -7.13 29.41 14.18
C THR A 774 -7.29 27.94 13.79
N GLY A 775 -6.48 27.46 12.85
CA GLY A 775 -6.57 26.10 12.35
C GLY A 775 -6.14 25.03 13.35
N GLY A 776 -5.54 25.38 14.51
CA GLY A 776 -5.01 24.40 15.47
C GLY A 776 -3.57 23.98 15.18
N PHE A 777 -3.05 23.01 15.94
CA PHE A 777 -1.76 22.38 15.60
C PHE A 777 -1.98 21.15 14.71
N GLY A 778 -1.17 21.05 13.66
CA GLY A 778 -1.14 19.92 12.73
C GLY A 778 0.28 19.50 12.40
N PHE A 779 0.44 18.29 11.87
CA PHE A 779 1.72 17.84 11.30
C PHE A 779 1.82 18.27 9.84
N VAL A 780 3.05 18.43 9.36
CA VAL A 780 3.34 18.99 8.04
C VAL A 780 3.95 17.92 7.14
N SER A 781 3.51 17.87 5.88
CA SER A 781 4.15 17.09 4.82
C SER A 781 4.11 17.84 3.48
N LEU A 782 4.90 17.35 2.52
CA LEU A 782 4.87 17.80 1.12
C LEU A 782 3.72 17.16 0.34
#